data_AF-E9PVB3-F1
#
_entry.id   AF-E9PVB3-F1
#
_cell.length_a   1.000
_cell.length_b   1.000
_cell.length_c   1.000
_cell.angle_alpha   90.00
_cell.angle_beta   90.00
_cell.angle_gamma   90.00
#
_symmetry.space_group_name_H-M   'P 1'
#
loop_
_entity.id
_entity.type
_entity.pdbx_description
1 polymer ?
#
loop_
_entity_poly.entity_id
_entity_poly.type
_entity_poly.pdbx_seq_one_letter_code
_entity_poly.pdbx_strand_id
1 'polypeptide(L)'
;MAIRSWTPEGFVNKKLVRPASVSTNLSLELCTFPTTLGSSVAANALEQLFVVEKSLQGDYFTCSEEVKTFLKDITVAVKKLEEMRKNTVELLEIESMELSRLYFLLETVPNSIHRELEECIADARKLNIIEISQIKRKIETMNNEVKFLTNKISELKSMNEVLGAKQAELAKRHEQYVLLLNQTLEEKAAATIYINDTYTRMNFEREEIELQKQCMQETTQLIEKQKQDYLEKKEYLAIRIKETKQSCDDKRKETYYKKKELTRLQNKIIKMKQTVTSGSVMISDQSIEINILHEAITIWKKKVEDMRRLCESLEEKLSFFVTQKQNLDTTSTEKKNAFVNKIQKLGEKIYKLNTENEDLREKLSTLLKQYKATLKEEEAVSLKKQMLSEEHQKQMMVITQKEAFLSQREHDIKFMENGFGVLNDLNRASREAYGRQIEVMAKNRQREIQRCVINQWRIFCTRKRHAHWLQKIKLSLKKIIIQIEIVEQKRFQLLEETKHRKKEINHFVHLIETLKEQLAQDKKDYVKKEERLIEELGTYETLILNEIQINKVKEEELGETLPQLQVAEEDFREKNRMLRSLHSDVSAKKQDEKTMSNTIFRYRKDIIRCTDGTENMKREIKHLRDLESEKTHKHFEILKNLENEIYVNDQKMALLILENQKLREYLAYLKKEINEYASKQVVTVQHSGDLSWQLIVQHSHYSDLLSGFQIIIKELVGTGEDTMQEIKSLVAKLQYRDEKIESISTWLVGGFERLRRLMEEDSPASLSKEDLQKLGKKQKNQEILRFSPSSHARRLTLSRICKMLKKQSRSRKKKHRPRTII
;
A
#
# COMPACT_ATOMS: atom_id res chain seq x y z
N MET A 1 -11.64 -33.56 94.85
CA MET A 1 -11.51 -32.94 96.17
C MET A 1 -12.09 -31.52 96.12
N ALA A 2 -13.08 -31.28 96.97
CA ALA A 2 -13.65 -29.99 97.38
C ALA A 2 -14.11 -28.98 96.30
N ILE A 3 -15.21 -29.29 95.61
CA ILE A 3 -16.15 -28.28 95.12
C ILE A 3 -17.27 -28.20 96.17
N ARG A 4 -17.18 -27.23 97.09
CA ARG A 4 -18.32 -26.78 97.90
C ARG A 4 -18.80 -25.45 97.34
N SER A 5 -19.92 -25.51 96.63
CA SER A 5 -20.78 -24.39 96.33
C SER A 5 -21.79 -24.20 97.46
N TRP A 6 -21.94 -22.94 97.88
CA TRP A 6 -23.17 -22.34 98.43
C TRP A 6 -23.73 -22.87 99.76
N THR A 7 -23.70 -21.99 100.76
CA THR A 7 -24.81 -21.79 101.71
C THR A 7 -25.02 -20.28 101.94
N PRO A 8 -26.15 -19.71 101.49
CA PRO A 8 -26.63 -18.41 101.90
C PRO A 8 -27.60 -18.63 103.07
N GLU A 9 -27.08 -18.76 104.29
CA GLU A 9 -27.91 -18.80 105.50
C GLU A 9 -27.21 -18.03 106.61
N GLY A 10 -27.89 -17.03 107.17
CA GLY A 10 -27.51 -16.48 108.46
C GLY A 10 -27.62 -14.96 108.59
N PHE A 11 -28.83 -14.52 108.92
CA PHE A 11 -29.11 -13.32 109.73
C PHE A 11 -28.95 -11.94 109.08
N VAL A 12 -30.05 -11.53 108.45
CA VAL A 12 -30.60 -10.19 108.69
C VAL A 12 -31.02 -10.12 110.16
N ASN A 13 -30.23 -9.48 111.01
CA ASN A 13 -30.70 -8.99 112.30
C ASN A 13 -30.13 -7.60 112.60
N LYS A 14 -31.02 -6.61 112.42
CA LYS A 14 -31.20 -5.38 113.21
C LYS A 14 -29.93 -4.71 113.78
N LYS A 15 -29.67 -3.51 113.24
CA LYS A 15 -29.21 -2.30 113.96
C LYS A 15 -28.68 -2.55 115.38
N LEU A 16 -27.48 -3.10 115.49
CA LEU A 16 -26.61 -2.92 116.65
C LEU A 16 -25.57 -1.89 116.23
N VAL A 17 -26.01 -0.62 116.12
CA VAL A 17 -25.10 0.52 116.22
C VAL A 17 -24.65 0.50 117.67
N ARG A 18 -23.60 -0.27 117.94
CA ARG A 18 -23.00 -0.35 119.28
C ARG A 18 -22.50 1.06 119.59
N PRO A 19 -22.95 1.68 120.69
CA PRO A 19 -22.52 3.00 121.07
C PRO A 19 -21.01 2.94 121.29
N ALA A 20 -20.28 3.83 120.61
CA ALA A 20 -18.89 4.11 120.92
C ALA A 20 -18.89 4.79 122.30
N SER A 21 -18.98 3.95 123.34
CA SER A 21 -18.62 4.32 124.69
C SER A 21 -17.13 4.61 124.65
N VAL A 22 -16.84 5.89 124.80
CA VAL A 22 -15.52 6.46 124.96
C VAL A 22 -14.94 5.83 126.23
N SER A 23 -14.26 4.71 126.07
CA SER A 23 -13.51 4.06 127.14
C SER A 23 -12.28 4.92 127.40
N THR A 24 -12.43 5.92 128.26
CA THR A 24 -11.36 6.68 128.91
C THR A 24 -10.52 5.84 129.87
N ASN A 25 -10.67 4.50 129.89
CA ASN A 25 -9.90 3.61 130.75
C ASN A 25 -8.88 2.79 129.95
N LEU A 26 -7.99 3.49 129.26
CA LEU A 26 -6.60 3.03 129.16
C LEU A 26 -5.79 4.03 129.97
N SER A 27 -6.11 4.09 131.27
CA SER A 27 -5.10 4.30 132.28
C SER A 27 -4.00 3.34 131.90
N LEU A 28 -2.92 3.91 131.37
CA LEU A 28 -1.61 3.30 131.31
C LEU A 28 -1.47 2.58 132.64
N GLU A 29 -1.52 1.24 132.58
CA GLU A 29 -0.83 0.43 133.56
C GLU A 29 0.59 0.97 133.50
N LEU A 30 0.88 1.89 134.43
CA LEU A 30 2.21 2.14 134.91
C LEU A 30 2.68 0.76 135.32
N CYS A 31 3.26 0.02 134.37
CA CYS A 31 4.04 -1.16 134.64
C CYS A 31 5.07 -0.67 135.62
N THR A 32 4.79 -0.91 136.89
CA THR A 32 5.70 -0.85 137.99
C THR A 32 6.79 -1.84 137.64
N PHE A 33 7.78 -1.36 136.89
CA PHE A 33 9.01 -2.08 136.68
C PHE A 33 9.58 -2.37 138.08
N PRO A 34 9.77 -3.65 138.45
CA PRO A 34 10.27 -4.00 139.77
C PRO A 34 11.68 -3.41 139.92
N THR A 35 11.85 -2.57 140.94
CA THR A 35 12.96 -1.64 141.17
C THR A 35 14.29 -2.31 141.54
N THR A 36 14.52 -3.58 141.24
CA THR A 36 15.70 -4.32 141.76
C THR A 36 16.40 -5.24 140.78
N LEU A 37 16.02 -5.28 139.50
CA LEU A 37 16.74 -6.08 138.51
C LEU A 37 17.86 -5.25 137.86
N GLY A 38 18.87 -4.92 138.64
CA GLY A 38 20.24 -5.17 138.17
C GLY A 38 20.22 -6.65 137.79
N SER A 39 20.18 -6.93 136.49
CA SER A 39 19.64 -8.17 135.96
C SER A 39 20.29 -9.35 136.69
N SER A 40 19.55 -9.96 137.63
CA SER A 40 19.98 -11.20 138.26
C SER A 40 20.22 -12.26 137.19
N VAL A 41 19.62 -12.11 136.01
CA VAL A 41 19.85 -12.91 134.81
C VAL A 41 21.23 -12.64 134.20
N ALA A 42 21.70 -11.40 134.10
CA ALA A 42 23.03 -11.09 133.57
C ALA A 42 24.14 -11.45 134.58
N ALA A 43 23.90 -11.19 135.86
CA ALA A 43 24.78 -11.66 136.94
C ALA A 43 24.83 -13.20 136.98
N ASN A 44 23.69 -13.89 136.91
CA ASN A 44 23.64 -15.34 136.78
C ASN A 44 24.29 -15.84 135.49
N ALA A 45 24.14 -15.15 134.36
CA ALA A 45 24.76 -15.56 133.11
C ALA A 45 26.28 -15.41 133.17
N LEU A 46 26.79 -14.34 133.80
CA LEU A 46 28.22 -14.15 134.06
C LEU A 46 28.74 -15.19 135.07
N GLU A 47 27.99 -15.50 136.13
CA GLU A 47 28.33 -16.58 137.06
C GLU A 47 28.31 -17.95 136.39
N GLN A 48 27.30 -18.26 135.56
CA GLN A 48 27.22 -19.50 134.79
C GLN A 48 28.39 -19.60 133.80
N LEU A 49 28.74 -18.52 133.11
CA LEU A 49 29.92 -18.47 132.24
C LEU A 49 31.20 -18.67 133.06
N PHE A 50 31.30 -18.10 134.26
CA PHE A 50 32.44 -18.28 135.15
C PHE A 50 32.52 -19.71 135.72
N VAL A 51 31.37 -20.33 136.00
CA VAL A 51 31.26 -21.75 136.39
C VAL A 51 31.67 -22.64 135.23
N VAL A 52 31.25 -22.34 134.01
CA VAL A 52 31.69 -23.06 132.81
C VAL A 52 33.19 -22.87 132.57
N GLU A 53 33.72 -21.65 132.72
CA GLU A 53 35.16 -21.38 132.64
C GLU A 53 35.95 -22.21 133.68
N LYS A 54 35.47 -22.27 134.93
CA LYS A 54 36.06 -23.12 135.98
C LYS A 54 35.93 -24.62 135.70
N SER A 55 34.78 -25.06 135.19
CA SER A 55 34.53 -26.47 134.85
C SER A 55 35.47 -26.92 133.73
N LEU A 56 35.77 -26.01 132.79
CA LEU A 56 36.69 -26.21 131.68
C LEU A 56 38.17 -26.06 132.09
N GLN A 57 38.45 -25.53 133.28
CA GLN A 57 39.78 -25.59 133.91
C GLN A 57 40.01 -26.88 134.71
N GLY A 58 39.00 -27.71 134.92
CA GLY A 58 39.15 -29.03 135.53
C GLY A 58 39.91 -29.99 134.60
N ASP A 59 40.90 -30.69 135.15
CA ASP A 59 41.98 -31.45 134.47
C ASP A 59 41.59 -32.52 133.42
N TYR A 60 40.30 -32.69 133.10
CA TYR A 60 39.82 -33.69 132.13
C TYR A 60 39.32 -33.10 130.79
N PHE A 61 39.32 -31.78 130.61
CA PHE A 61 38.93 -31.15 129.35
C PHE A 61 40.07 -30.32 128.75
N THR A 62 40.75 -30.88 127.74
CA THR A 62 41.61 -30.12 126.81
C THR A 62 40.73 -29.25 125.91
N CYS A 63 40.24 -28.12 126.42
CA CYS A 63 39.46 -27.19 125.61
C CYS A 63 40.36 -26.38 124.66
N SER A 64 39.93 -26.24 123.40
CA SER A 64 40.55 -25.35 122.43
C SER A 64 40.51 -23.90 122.96
N GLU A 65 41.57 -23.14 122.69
CA GLU A 65 41.62 -21.70 122.98
C GLU A 65 40.40 -20.97 122.40
N GLU A 66 39.81 -21.50 121.32
CA GLU A 66 38.56 -21.01 120.71
C GLU A 66 37.38 -20.97 121.71
N VAL A 67 37.18 -22.01 122.53
CA VAL A 67 36.08 -22.04 123.50
C VAL A 67 36.30 -21.02 124.62
N LYS A 68 37.56 -20.80 125.04
CA LYS A 68 37.91 -19.74 126.00
C LYS A 68 37.70 -18.36 125.40
N THR A 69 38.05 -18.15 124.13
CA THR A 69 37.76 -16.90 123.43
C THR A 69 36.26 -16.69 123.29
N PHE A 70 35.47 -17.71 122.94
CA PHE A 70 34.01 -17.62 122.89
C PHE A 70 33.40 -17.30 124.26
N LEU A 71 33.87 -17.90 125.35
CA LEU A 71 33.37 -17.58 126.70
C LEU A 71 33.71 -16.15 127.11
N LYS A 72 34.93 -15.69 126.82
CA LYS A 72 35.33 -14.30 127.05
C LYS A 72 34.52 -13.35 126.18
N ASP A 73 34.28 -13.69 124.92
CA ASP A 73 33.48 -12.89 124.00
C ASP A 73 32.01 -12.84 124.41
N ILE A 74 31.44 -13.95 124.90
CA ILE A 74 30.08 -13.96 125.47
C ILE A 74 30.07 -13.13 126.75
N THR A 75 31.08 -13.22 127.61
CA THR A 75 31.18 -12.41 128.82
C THR A 75 31.29 -10.92 128.49
N VAL A 76 32.10 -10.56 127.49
CA VAL A 76 32.22 -9.19 126.98
C VAL A 76 30.92 -8.75 126.32
N ALA A 77 30.26 -9.61 125.53
CA ALA A 77 28.98 -9.31 124.90
C ALA A 77 27.87 -9.12 125.92
N VAL A 78 27.78 -9.96 126.96
CA VAL A 78 26.84 -9.81 128.07
C VAL A 78 27.13 -8.52 128.84
N LYS A 79 28.40 -8.20 129.11
CA LYS A 79 28.78 -6.89 129.69
C LYS A 79 28.35 -5.72 128.80
N LYS A 80 28.61 -5.80 127.49
CA LYS A 80 28.22 -4.77 126.51
C LYS A 80 26.71 -4.63 126.38
N LEU A 81 25.99 -5.75 126.44
CA LEU A 81 24.53 -5.78 126.35
C LEU A 81 23.91 -5.25 127.64
N GLU A 82 24.51 -5.55 128.79
CA GLU A 82 24.11 -4.98 130.08
C GLU A 82 24.46 -3.49 130.16
N GLU A 83 25.58 -3.07 129.58
CA GLU A 83 25.95 -1.65 129.49
C GLU A 83 25.07 -0.90 128.49
N MET A 84 24.73 -1.50 127.34
CA MET A 84 23.71 -0.96 126.43
C MET A 84 22.35 -0.89 127.11
N ARG A 85 21.95 -1.92 127.87
CA ARG A 85 20.70 -1.92 128.62
C ARG A 85 20.71 -0.82 129.67
N LYS A 86 21.81 -0.68 130.42
CA LYS A 86 21.99 0.37 131.43
C LYS A 86 21.95 1.75 130.79
N ASN A 87 22.67 1.96 129.70
CA ASN A 87 22.63 3.20 128.91
C ASN A 87 21.22 3.45 128.36
N THR A 88 20.51 2.42 127.90
CA THR A 88 19.13 2.55 127.39
C THR A 88 18.18 2.89 128.53
N VAL A 89 18.35 2.29 129.71
CA VAL A 89 17.57 2.62 130.91
C VAL A 89 17.89 4.05 131.35
N GLU A 90 19.16 4.44 131.43
CA GLU A 90 19.56 5.82 131.73
C GLU A 90 19.02 6.80 130.68
N LEU A 91 19.03 6.46 129.39
CA LEU A 91 18.48 7.28 128.32
C LEU A 91 16.95 7.37 128.42
N LEU A 92 16.27 6.25 128.70
CA LEU A 92 14.84 6.21 128.93
C LEU A 92 14.45 6.94 130.21
N GLU A 93 15.32 6.96 131.21
CA GLU A 93 15.12 7.66 132.47
C GLU A 93 15.39 9.16 132.30
N ILE A 94 16.38 9.54 131.49
CA ILE A 94 16.55 10.93 131.02
C ILE A 94 15.32 11.34 130.22
N GLU A 95 14.89 10.57 129.22
CA GLU A 95 13.68 10.82 128.42
C GLU A 95 12.44 10.84 129.32
N SER A 96 12.35 10.00 130.35
CA SER A 96 11.23 10.00 131.30
C SER A 96 11.27 11.19 132.25
N MET A 97 12.45 11.65 132.66
CA MET A 97 12.64 12.89 133.41
C MET A 97 12.35 14.11 132.54
N GLU A 98 12.76 14.10 131.27
CA GLU A 98 12.47 15.16 130.30
C GLU A 98 11.00 15.18 129.96
N LEU A 99 10.36 14.03 129.75
CA LEU A 99 8.94 13.88 129.54
C LEU A 99 8.16 14.30 130.79
N SER A 100 8.60 13.92 131.99
CA SER A 100 7.99 14.36 133.26
C SER A 100 8.15 15.86 133.46
N ARG A 101 9.32 16.42 133.14
CA ARG A 101 9.57 17.86 133.13
C ARG A 101 8.73 18.57 132.07
N LEU A 102 8.53 17.97 130.90
CA LEU A 102 7.67 18.47 129.83
C LEU A 102 6.20 18.44 130.27
N TYR A 103 5.75 17.37 130.93
CA TYR A 103 4.42 17.30 131.53
C TYR A 103 4.24 18.35 132.62
N PHE A 104 5.21 18.52 133.51
CA PHE A 104 5.18 19.58 134.53
C PHE A 104 5.19 20.98 133.92
N LEU A 105 5.98 21.20 132.86
CA LEU A 105 5.97 22.44 132.11
C LEU A 105 4.62 22.64 131.42
N LEU A 106 4.06 21.64 130.75
CA LEU A 106 2.74 21.70 130.12
C LEU A 106 1.62 21.95 131.14
N GLU A 107 1.74 21.42 132.36
CA GLU A 107 0.79 21.63 133.46
C GLU A 107 0.95 23.02 134.12
N THR A 108 2.16 23.60 134.09
CA THR A 108 2.44 24.97 134.59
C THR A 108 2.38 26.05 133.51
N VAL A 109 2.28 25.66 132.24
CA VAL A 109 2.17 26.59 131.11
C VAL A 109 0.80 27.28 131.18
N PRO A 110 0.75 28.61 131.07
CA PRO A 110 -0.49 29.35 131.16
C PRO A 110 -1.53 28.84 130.15
N ASN A 111 -2.79 28.76 130.58
CA ASN A 111 -3.94 28.27 129.80
C ASN A 111 -4.08 28.88 128.38
N SER A 112 -3.45 30.04 128.10
CA SER A 112 -3.41 30.63 126.76
C SER A 112 -2.62 29.79 125.77
N ILE A 113 -1.42 29.32 126.13
CA ILE A 113 -0.54 28.56 125.22
C ILE A 113 -1.10 27.16 124.99
N HIS A 114 -1.70 26.54 126.02
CA HIS A 114 -2.36 25.23 125.87
C HIS A 114 -3.46 25.28 124.81
N ARG A 115 -4.27 26.34 124.82
CA ARG A 115 -5.33 26.56 123.83
C ARG A 115 -4.78 26.75 122.41
N GLU A 116 -3.70 27.51 122.25
CA GLU A 116 -3.05 27.69 120.94
C GLU A 116 -2.54 26.37 120.36
N LEU A 117 -2.00 25.51 121.21
CA LEU A 117 -1.43 24.23 120.80
C LEU A 117 -2.55 23.23 120.41
N GLU A 118 -3.65 23.19 121.16
CA GLU A 118 -4.85 22.43 120.80
C GLU A 118 -5.47 22.93 119.48
N GLU A 119 -5.53 24.25 119.28
CA GLU A 119 -5.98 24.84 118.01
C GLU A 119 -5.08 24.42 116.85
N CYS A 120 -3.75 24.49 117.00
CA CYS A 120 -2.81 24.04 115.98
C CYS A 120 -2.98 22.56 115.64
N ILE A 121 -3.17 21.69 116.64
CA ILE A 121 -3.39 20.26 116.42
C ILE A 121 -4.75 20.01 115.74
N ALA A 122 -5.79 20.71 116.19
CA ALA A 122 -7.11 20.62 115.58
C ALA A 122 -7.08 21.06 114.12
N ASP A 123 -6.35 22.13 113.80
CA ASP A 123 -6.22 22.65 112.45
C ASP A 123 -5.34 21.76 111.57
N ALA A 124 -4.26 21.18 112.08
CA ALA A 124 -3.48 20.17 111.36
C ALA A 124 -4.31 18.91 111.04
N ARG A 125 -5.14 18.45 111.98
CA ARG A 125 -6.07 17.33 111.75
C ARG A 125 -7.14 17.67 110.72
N LYS A 126 -7.73 18.87 110.80
CA LYS A 126 -8.68 19.36 109.78
C LYS A 126 -8.01 19.45 108.40
N LEU A 127 -6.81 20.00 108.32
CA LEU A 127 -6.05 20.11 107.07
C LEU A 127 -5.81 18.74 106.43
N ASN A 128 -5.35 17.77 107.21
CA ASN A 128 -5.11 16.40 106.73
C ASN A 128 -6.41 15.74 106.21
N ILE A 129 -7.54 15.93 106.91
CA ILE A 129 -8.86 15.45 106.44
C ILE A 129 -9.24 16.11 105.11
N ILE A 130 -9.00 17.42 104.96
CA ILE A 130 -9.28 18.16 103.73
C ILE A 130 -8.40 17.63 102.59
N GLU A 131 -7.10 17.44 102.81
CA GLU A 131 -6.17 16.93 101.80
C GLU A 131 -6.54 15.52 101.32
N ILE A 132 -6.86 14.60 102.25
CA ILE A 132 -7.34 13.25 101.92
C ILE A 132 -8.63 13.33 101.10
N SER A 133 -9.56 14.23 101.45
CA SER A 133 -10.81 14.42 100.71
C SER A 133 -10.60 14.96 99.29
N GLN A 134 -9.59 15.83 99.09
CA GLN A 134 -9.22 16.34 97.78
C GLN A 134 -8.62 15.26 96.90
N ILE A 135 -7.73 14.44 97.46
CA ILE A 135 -7.13 13.30 96.74
C ILE A 135 -8.20 12.31 96.30
N LYS A 136 -9.14 11.95 97.19
CA LYS A 136 -10.25 11.05 96.85
C LYS A 136 -11.10 11.61 95.70
N ARG A 137 -11.44 12.90 95.72
CA ARG A 137 -12.14 13.57 94.60
C ARG A 137 -11.36 13.53 93.29
N LYS A 138 -10.04 13.75 93.33
CA LYS A 138 -9.18 13.66 92.13
C LYS A 138 -9.15 12.25 91.55
N ILE A 139 -9.08 11.23 92.40
CA ILE A 139 -9.12 9.82 91.96
C ILE A 139 -10.48 9.51 91.30
N GLU A 140 -11.59 9.96 91.89
CA GLU A 140 -12.93 9.69 91.35
C GLU A 140 -13.19 10.41 90.03
N THR A 141 -12.72 11.65 89.89
CA THR A 141 -12.76 12.40 88.62
C THR A 141 -11.95 11.71 87.51
N MET A 142 -10.71 11.30 87.78
CA MET A 142 -9.90 10.54 86.82
C MET A 142 -10.55 9.21 86.42
N ASN A 143 -11.15 8.49 87.38
CA ASN A 143 -11.81 7.21 87.10
C ASN A 143 -13.04 7.37 86.19
N ASN A 144 -13.81 8.44 86.38
CA ASN A 144 -14.94 8.77 85.51
C ASN A 144 -14.48 9.13 84.09
N GLU A 145 -13.36 9.85 83.96
CA GLU A 145 -12.76 10.19 82.66
C GLU A 145 -12.26 8.93 81.92
N VAL A 146 -11.60 8.01 82.63
CA VAL A 146 -11.18 6.72 82.05
C VAL A 146 -12.37 5.92 81.53
N LYS A 147 -13.48 5.86 82.28
CA LYS A 147 -14.72 5.19 81.82
C LYS A 147 -15.30 5.88 80.58
N PHE A 148 -15.35 7.21 80.56
CA PHE A 148 -15.84 7.97 79.42
C PHE A 148 -15.00 7.71 78.16
N LEU A 149 -13.67 7.77 78.27
CA LEU A 149 -12.76 7.50 77.16
C LEU A 149 -12.87 6.05 76.66
N THR A 150 -13.04 5.09 77.57
CA THR A 150 -13.24 3.67 77.21
C THR A 150 -14.52 3.49 76.39
N ASN A 151 -15.62 4.11 76.82
CA ASN A 151 -16.87 4.10 76.05
C ASN A 151 -16.69 4.77 74.69
N LYS A 152 -16.00 5.91 74.62
CA LYS A 152 -15.75 6.61 73.36
C LYS A 152 -14.94 5.78 72.36
N ILE A 153 -13.94 5.04 72.84
CA ILE A 153 -13.15 4.14 72.00
C ILE A 153 -14.03 3.02 71.45
N SER A 154 -14.98 2.49 72.23
CA SER A 154 -15.91 1.45 71.77
C SER A 154 -16.88 1.95 70.69
N GLU A 155 -17.43 3.16 70.86
CA GLU A 155 -18.27 3.82 69.84
C GLU A 155 -17.52 4.02 68.53
N LEU A 156 -16.27 4.54 68.60
CA LEU A 156 -15.45 4.79 67.42
C LEU A 156 -15.10 3.49 66.68
N LYS A 157 -14.85 2.39 67.40
CA LYS A 157 -14.64 1.08 66.78
C LYS A 157 -15.88 0.59 66.03
N SER A 158 -17.06 0.69 66.64
CA SER A 158 -18.33 0.33 66.00
C SER A 158 -18.60 1.18 64.74
N MET A 159 -18.37 2.49 64.84
CA MET A 159 -18.52 3.39 63.70
C MET A 159 -17.56 3.04 62.55
N ASN A 160 -16.31 2.67 62.88
CA ASN A 160 -15.29 2.30 61.89
C ASN A 160 -15.64 0.99 61.16
N GLU A 161 -16.21 0.00 61.86
CA GLU A 161 -16.69 -1.25 61.22
C GLU A 161 -17.81 -0.97 60.21
N VAL A 162 -18.79 -0.12 60.59
CA VAL A 162 -19.89 0.28 59.69
C VAL A 162 -19.37 1.05 58.47
N LEU A 163 -18.42 1.97 58.67
CA LEU A 163 -17.82 2.72 57.58
C LEU A 163 -16.99 1.82 56.65
N GLY A 164 -16.25 0.85 57.20
CA GLY A 164 -15.51 -0.14 56.42
C GLY A 164 -16.43 -0.98 55.52
N ALA A 165 -17.58 -1.43 56.03
CA ALA A 165 -18.58 -2.14 55.24
C ALA A 165 -19.13 -1.28 54.10
N LYS A 166 -19.48 -0.02 54.37
CA LYS A 166 -19.95 0.94 53.35
C LYS A 166 -18.89 1.20 52.28
N GLN A 167 -17.62 1.29 52.67
CA GLN A 167 -16.52 1.49 51.74
C GLN A 167 -16.33 0.27 50.82
N ALA A 168 -16.46 -0.95 51.35
CA ALA A 168 -16.38 -2.18 50.55
C ALA A 168 -17.55 -2.30 49.54
N GLU A 169 -18.77 -1.93 49.93
CA GLU A 169 -19.91 -1.87 49.00
C GLU A 169 -19.72 -0.82 47.91
N LEU A 170 -19.23 0.37 48.28
CA LEU A 170 -18.96 1.44 47.32
C LEU A 170 -17.88 1.02 46.32
N ALA A 171 -16.83 0.33 46.77
CA ALA A 171 -15.79 -0.21 45.90
C ALA A 171 -16.36 -1.22 44.88
N LYS A 172 -17.24 -2.14 45.32
CA LYS A 172 -17.93 -3.08 44.43
C LYS A 172 -18.81 -2.37 43.40
N ARG A 173 -19.60 -1.36 43.82
CA ARG A 173 -20.42 -0.57 42.88
C ARG A 173 -19.55 0.19 41.88
N HIS A 174 -18.44 0.78 42.35
CA HIS A 174 -17.52 1.49 41.48
C HIS A 174 -16.90 0.56 40.43
N GLU A 175 -16.46 -0.64 40.82
CA GLU A 175 -15.96 -1.66 39.90
C GLU A 175 -17.01 -2.06 38.85
N GLN A 176 -18.26 -2.24 39.25
CA GLN A 176 -19.37 -2.51 38.33
C GLN A 176 -19.61 -1.36 37.33
N TYR A 177 -19.56 -0.10 37.79
CA TYR A 177 -19.69 1.06 36.91
C TYR A 177 -18.53 1.18 35.92
N VAL A 178 -17.30 0.88 36.35
CA VAL A 178 -16.13 0.88 35.47
C VAL A 178 -16.23 -0.22 34.42
N LEU A 179 -16.68 -1.43 34.79
CA LEU A 179 -16.92 -2.51 33.84
C LEU A 179 -17.99 -2.16 32.80
N LEU A 180 -19.12 -1.59 33.25
CA LEU A 180 -20.19 -1.16 32.35
C LEU A 180 -19.72 -0.04 31.41
N LEU A 181 -18.95 0.92 31.93
CA LEU A 181 -18.38 2.00 31.12
C LEU A 181 -17.41 1.44 30.06
N ASN A 182 -16.53 0.51 30.43
CA ASN A 182 -15.62 -0.12 29.48
C ASN A 182 -16.37 -0.88 28.39
N GLN A 183 -17.41 -1.64 28.73
CA GLN A 183 -18.27 -2.31 27.74
C GLN A 183 -18.93 -1.31 26.77
N THR A 184 -19.50 -0.22 27.27
CA THR A 184 -20.10 0.81 26.41
C THR A 184 -19.07 1.51 25.50
N LEU A 185 -17.83 1.69 25.98
CA LEU A 185 -16.75 2.24 25.18
C LEU A 185 -16.28 1.28 24.10
N GLU A 186 -16.20 -0.03 24.40
CA GLU A 186 -15.90 -1.07 23.42
C GLU A 186 -16.98 -1.15 22.34
N GLU A 187 -18.26 -1.15 22.71
CA GLU A 187 -19.38 -1.13 21.76
C GLU A 187 -19.34 0.12 20.87
N LYS A 188 -19.06 1.29 21.45
CA LYS A 188 -18.91 2.54 20.69
C LYS A 188 -17.71 2.49 19.74
N ALA A 189 -16.58 1.93 20.18
CA ALA A 189 -15.41 1.75 19.33
C ALA A 189 -15.71 0.78 18.17
N ALA A 190 -16.34 -0.36 18.46
CA ALA A 190 -16.76 -1.33 17.45
C ALA A 190 -17.75 -0.74 16.44
N ALA A 191 -18.74 0.03 16.90
CA ALA A 191 -19.67 0.75 16.04
C ALA A 191 -18.96 1.78 15.16
N THR A 192 -17.99 2.52 15.70
CA THR A 192 -17.22 3.52 14.94
C THR A 192 -16.35 2.85 13.87
N ILE A 193 -15.72 1.71 14.18
CA ILE A 193 -14.97 0.91 13.21
C ILE A 193 -15.92 0.42 12.11
N TYR A 194 -17.08 -0.15 12.47
CA TYR A 194 -18.07 -0.63 11.50
C TYR A 194 -18.59 0.49 10.59
N ILE A 195 -18.86 1.68 11.13
CA ILE A 195 -19.28 2.86 10.35
C ILE A 195 -18.17 3.29 9.38
N ASN A 196 -16.91 3.33 9.83
CA ASN A 196 -15.79 3.67 8.95
C ASN A 196 -15.56 2.61 7.86
N ASP A 197 -15.69 1.33 8.18
CA ASP A 197 -15.56 0.22 7.23
C ASP A 197 -16.69 0.21 6.20
N THR A 198 -17.92 0.50 6.63
CA THR A 198 -19.06 0.63 5.71
C THR A 198 -18.92 1.87 4.81
N TYR A 199 -18.46 3.00 5.35
CA TYR A 199 -18.20 4.21 4.56
C TYR A 199 -17.08 4.03 3.54
N THR A 200 -15.98 3.38 3.94
CA THR A 200 -14.87 3.07 3.01
C THR A 200 -15.31 2.11 1.91
N ARG A 201 -16.07 1.06 2.24
CA ARG A 201 -16.66 0.15 1.24
C ARG A 201 -17.59 0.87 0.27
N MET A 202 -18.47 1.75 0.77
CA MET A 202 -19.35 2.57 -0.09
C MET A 202 -18.56 3.48 -1.04
N ASN A 203 -17.46 4.06 -0.58
CA ASN A 203 -16.59 4.88 -1.44
C ASN A 203 -15.90 4.03 -2.53
N PHE A 204 -15.39 2.85 -2.19
CA PHE A 204 -14.81 1.94 -3.18
C PHE A 204 -15.84 1.50 -4.24
N GLU A 205 -17.05 1.11 -3.84
CA GLU A 205 -18.11 0.75 -4.77
C GLU A 205 -18.51 1.93 -5.67
N ARG A 206 -18.50 3.17 -5.14
CA ARG A 206 -18.77 4.37 -5.93
C ARG A 206 -17.69 4.63 -6.98
N GLU A 207 -16.41 4.48 -6.61
CA GLU A 207 -15.28 4.59 -7.54
C GLU A 207 -15.32 3.49 -8.62
N GLU A 208 -15.70 2.26 -8.25
CA GLU A 208 -15.90 1.16 -9.21
C GLU A 208 -17.05 1.45 -10.18
N ILE A 209 -18.19 1.98 -9.70
CA ILE A 209 -19.31 2.39 -10.55
C ILE A 209 -18.88 3.51 -11.52
N GLU A 210 -18.08 4.48 -11.07
CA GLU A 210 -17.54 5.53 -11.94
C GLU A 210 -16.57 4.98 -12.99
N LEU A 211 -15.72 4.03 -12.62
CA LEU A 211 -14.83 3.32 -13.55
C LEU A 211 -15.63 2.51 -14.58
N GLN A 212 -16.66 1.77 -14.14
CA GLN A 212 -17.55 1.03 -15.02
C GLN A 212 -18.30 1.95 -15.98
N LYS A 213 -18.78 3.11 -15.52
CA LYS A 213 -19.40 4.13 -16.40
C LYS A 213 -18.42 4.64 -17.45
N GLN A 214 -17.16 4.88 -17.10
CA GLN A 214 -16.11 5.24 -18.06
C GLN A 214 -15.88 4.11 -19.08
N CYS A 215 -15.73 2.87 -18.63
CA CYS A 215 -15.62 1.70 -19.51
C CYS A 215 -16.83 1.54 -20.44
N MET A 216 -18.04 1.81 -19.96
CA MET A 216 -19.27 1.80 -20.77
C MET A 216 -19.27 2.91 -21.83
N GLN A 217 -18.80 4.11 -21.49
CA GLN A 217 -18.68 5.20 -22.47
C GLN A 217 -17.63 4.88 -23.54
N GLU A 218 -16.47 4.35 -23.16
CA GLU A 218 -15.41 3.93 -24.09
C GLU A 218 -15.89 2.81 -25.03
N THR A 219 -16.57 1.80 -24.49
CA THR A 219 -17.15 0.72 -25.30
C THR A 219 -18.25 1.22 -26.24
N THR A 220 -19.11 2.15 -25.79
CA THR A 220 -20.12 2.77 -26.65
C THR A 220 -19.48 3.57 -27.79
N GLN A 221 -18.43 4.34 -27.51
CA GLN A 221 -17.67 5.08 -28.54
C GLN A 221 -16.97 4.14 -29.53
N LEU A 222 -16.42 3.02 -29.05
CA LEU A 222 -15.79 2.01 -29.89
C LEU A 222 -16.82 1.34 -30.82
N ILE A 223 -18.00 1.00 -30.29
CA ILE A 223 -19.11 0.44 -31.07
C ILE A 223 -19.55 1.43 -32.16
N GLU A 224 -19.67 2.72 -31.83
CA GLU A 224 -20.10 3.73 -32.81
C GLU A 224 -19.06 3.93 -33.92
N LYS A 225 -17.77 3.87 -33.56
CA LYS A 225 -16.68 3.88 -34.55
C LYS A 225 -16.72 2.63 -35.45
N GLN A 226 -16.97 1.46 -34.87
CA GLN A 226 -17.11 0.21 -35.64
C GLN A 226 -18.32 0.22 -36.57
N LYS A 227 -19.47 0.78 -36.14
CA LYS A 227 -20.64 0.98 -37.00
C LYS A 227 -20.30 1.87 -38.19
N GLN A 228 -19.57 2.96 -37.97
CA GLN A 228 -19.16 3.86 -39.04
C GLN A 228 -18.19 3.17 -40.02
N ASP A 229 -17.19 2.45 -39.51
CA ASP A 229 -16.27 1.66 -40.34
C ASP A 229 -17.00 0.56 -41.13
N TYR A 230 -18.05 -0.04 -40.55
CA TYR A 230 -18.89 -1.03 -41.24
C TYR A 230 -19.74 -0.41 -42.34
N LEU A 231 -20.29 0.79 -42.12
CA LEU A 231 -21.03 1.55 -43.13
C LEU A 231 -20.14 1.91 -44.32
N GLU A 232 -18.93 2.45 -44.07
CA GLU A 232 -17.95 2.76 -45.11
C GLU A 232 -17.57 1.50 -45.92
N LYS A 233 -17.36 0.36 -45.25
CA LYS A 233 -17.08 -0.92 -45.91
C LYS A 233 -18.26 -1.43 -46.72
N LYS A 234 -19.49 -1.27 -46.22
CA LYS A 234 -20.73 -1.67 -46.93
C LYS A 234 -20.91 -0.86 -48.20
N GLU A 235 -20.68 0.45 -48.16
CA GLU A 235 -20.74 1.33 -49.34
C GLU A 235 -19.65 0.98 -50.36
N TYR A 236 -18.41 0.75 -49.90
CA TYR A 236 -17.31 0.31 -50.76
C TYR A 236 -17.61 -1.04 -51.45
N LEU A 237 -18.16 -2.00 -50.70
CA LEU A 237 -18.57 -3.29 -51.25
C LEU A 237 -19.72 -3.15 -52.25
N ALA A 238 -20.70 -2.28 -51.99
CA ALA A 238 -21.81 -2.03 -52.90
C ALA A 238 -21.32 -1.45 -54.24
N ILE A 239 -20.37 -0.51 -54.20
CA ILE A 239 -19.71 0.04 -55.40
C ILE A 239 -18.96 -1.08 -56.15
N ARG A 240 -18.19 -1.89 -55.44
CA ARG A 240 -17.41 -2.99 -56.05
C ARG A 240 -18.29 -4.08 -56.65
N ILE A 241 -19.44 -4.38 -56.04
CA ILE A 241 -20.46 -5.27 -56.60
C ILE A 241 -21.07 -4.67 -57.87
N LYS A 242 -21.32 -3.36 -57.92
CA LYS A 242 -21.84 -2.67 -59.10
C LYS A 242 -20.83 -2.70 -60.27
N GLU A 243 -19.56 -2.43 -59.99
CA GLU A 243 -18.47 -2.49 -60.98
C GLU A 243 -18.28 -3.92 -61.54
N THR A 244 -18.28 -4.92 -60.66
CA THR A 244 -18.14 -6.33 -61.09
C THR A 244 -19.35 -6.81 -61.89
N LYS A 245 -20.56 -6.38 -61.54
CA LYS A 245 -21.76 -6.63 -62.36
C LYS A 245 -21.64 -6.00 -63.74
N GLN A 246 -21.23 -4.73 -63.85
CA GLN A 246 -20.99 -4.08 -65.14
C GLN A 246 -19.93 -4.80 -65.98
N SER A 247 -18.79 -5.17 -65.37
CA SER A 247 -17.75 -5.94 -66.06
C SER A 247 -18.24 -7.31 -66.54
N CYS A 248 -19.08 -7.99 -65.75
CA CYS A 248 -19.71 -9.25 -66.15
C CYS A 248 -20.67 -9.05 -67.33
N ASP A 249 -21.46 -7.99 -67.34
CA ASP A 249 -22.39 -7.69 -68.43
C ASP A 249 -21.65 -7.32 -69.73
N ASP A 250 -20.54 -6.59 -69.63
CA ASP A 250 -19.70 -6.26 -70.79
C ASP A 250 -19.02 -7.51 -71.36
N LYS A 251 -18.51 -8.41 -70.51
CA LYS A 251 -17.98 -9.71 -70.95
C LYS A 251 -19.04 -10.60 -71.58
N ARG A 252 -20.29 -10.55 -71.09
CA ARG A 252 -21.41 -11.27 -71.71
C ARG A 252 -21.71 -10.75 -73.11
N LYS A 253 -21.73 -9.43 -73.31
CA LYS A 253 -21.88 -8.81 -74.63
C LYS A 253 -20.74 -9.20 -75.56
N GLU A 254 -19.49 -9.12 -75.10
CA GLU A 254 -18.31 -9.51 -75.88
C GLU A 254 -18.35 -11.01 -76.27
N THR A 255 -18.74 -11.88 -75.33
CA THR A 255 -18.89 -13.32 -75.59
C THR A 255 -19.98 -13.58 -76.62
N TYR A 256 -21.08 -12.83 -76.58
CA TYR A 256 -22.14 -12.92 -77.59
C TYR A 256 -21.64 -12.53 -78.99
N TYR A 257 -20.88 -11.43 -79.13
CA TYR A 257 -20.27 -11.03 -80.40
C TYR A 257 -19.28 -12.08 -80.93
N LYS A 258 -18.38 -12.56 -80.07
CA LYS A 258 -17.42 -13.61 -80.45
C LYS A 258 -18.11 -14.89 -80.86
N LYS A 259 -19.18 -15.30 -80.16
CA LYS A 259 -19.97 -16.49 -80.53
C LYS A 259 -20.63 -16.32 -81.90
N LYS A 260 -21.20 -15.14 -82.19
CA LYS A 260 -21.79 -14.81 -83.50
C LYS A 260 -20.74 -14.88 -84.62
N GLU A 261 -19.53 -14.38 -84.37
CA GLU A 261 -18.41 -14.44 -85.32
C GLU A 261 -17.94 -15.90 -85.56
N LEU A 262 -17.85 -16.69 -84.48
CA LEU A 262 -17.44 -18.10 -84.53
C LEU A 262 -18.44 -18.93 -85.34
N THR A 263 -19.75 -18.71 -85.16
CA THR A 263 -20.79 -19.36 -85.98
C THR A 263 -20.69 -18.98 -87.46
N ARG A 264 -20.36 -17.71 -87.77
CA ARG A 264 -20.15 -17.25 -89.15
C ARG A 264 -18.93 -17.92 -89.79
N LEU A 265 -17.85 -18.11 -89.04
CA LEU A 265 -16.66 -18.83 -89.49
C LEU A 265 -16.89 -20.34 -89.64
N GLN A 266 -17.59 -20.97 -88.69
CA GLN A 266 -17.99 -22.37 -88.79
C GLN A 266 -18.82 -22.63 -90.05
N ASN A 267 -19.77 -21.75 -90.37
CA ASN A 267 -20.55 -21.87 -91.60
C ASN A 267 -19.69 -21.73 -92.86
N LYS A 268 -18.64 -20.88 -92.85
CA LYS A 268 -17.67 -20.83 -93.96
C LYS A 268 -16.86 -22.12 -94.09
N ILE A 269 -16.41 -22.70 -92.97
CA ILE A 269 -15.67 -23.96 -92.96
C ILE A 269 -16.54 -25.12 -93.45
N ILE A 270 -17.81 -25.19 -93.03
CA ILE A 270 -18.74 -26.23 -93.49
C ILE A 270 -18.94 -26.11 -95.01
N LYS A 271 -19.14 -24.90 -95.53
CA LYS A 271 -19.23 -24.66 -96.99
C LYS A 271 -17.98 -25.12 -97.72
N MET A 272 -16.79 -24.75 -97.25
CA MET A 272 -15.52 -25.20 -97.84
C MET A 272 -15.37 -26.73 -97.79
N LYS A 273 -15.71 -27.36 -96.66
CA LYS A 273 -15.68 -28.83 -96.53
C LYS A 273 -16.63 -29.50 -97.52
N GLN A 274 -17.85 -28.99 -97.69
CA GLN A 274 -18.79 -29.50 -98.69
C GLN A 274 -18.22 -29.37 -100.11
N THR A 275 -17.60 -28.24 -100.46
CA THR A 275 -16.96 -28.06 -101.78
C THR A 275 -15.81 -29.05 -102.00
N VAL A 276 -14.99 -29.30 -100.97
CA VAL A 276 -13.89 -30.28 -101.04
C VAL A 276 -14.41 -31.70 -101.16
N THR A 277 -15.46 -32.08 -100.42
CA THR A 277 -16.06 -33.41 -100.53
C THR A 277 -16.69 -33.62 -101.91
N SER A 278 -17.42 -32.64 -102.45
CA SER A 278 -17.96 -32.71 -103.82
C SER A 278 -16.87 -32.82 -104.88
N GLY A 279 -15.75 -32.10 -104.71
CA GLY A 279 -14.59 -32.23 -105.59
C GLY A 279 -13.91 -33.60 -105.51
N SER A 280 -13.79 -34.17 -104.30
CA SER A 280 -13.21 -35.51 -104.11
C SER A 280 -14.05 -36.60 -104.76
N VAL A 281 -15.38 -36.50 -104.69
CA VAL A 281 -16.30 -37.47 -105.32
C VAL A 281 -16.25 -37.38 -106.85
N MET A 282 -16.13 -36.18 -107.42
CA MET A 282 -15.94 -36.03 -108.87
C MET A 282 -14.62 -36.67 -109.36
N ILE A 283 -13.54 -36.56 -108.60
CA ILE A 283 -12.25 -37.15 -108.97
C ILE A 283 -12.31 -38.68 -108.91
N SER A 284 -13.01 -39.27 -107.92
CA SER A 284 -13.17 -40.72 -107.86
C SER A 284 -14.02 -41.27 -109.01
N ASP A 285 -15.08 -40.58 -109.42
CA ASP A 285 -15.93 -41.01 -110.55
C ASP A 285 -15.17 -40.93 -111.88
N GLN A 286 -14.41 -39.85 -112.10
CA GLN A 286 -13.56 -39.72 -113.30
C GLN A 286 -12.47 -40.79 -113.35
N SER A 287 -11.92 -41.20 -112.21
CA SER A 287 -10.93 -42.29 -112.16
C SER A 287 -11.50 -43.65 -112.58
N ILE A 288 -12.78 -43.91 -112.29
CA ILE A 288 -13.43 -45.17 -112.67
C ILE A 288 -13.74 -45.16 -114.17
N GLU A 289 -14.22 -44.03 -114.69
CA GLU A 289 -14.55 -43.86 -116.10
C GLU A 289 -13.31 -43.98 -117.02
N ILE A 290 -12.17 -43.41 -116.60
CA ILE A 290 -10.89 -43.55 -117.30
C ILE A 290 -10.46 -45.02 -117.40
N ASN A 291 -10.65 -45.82 -116.34
CA ASN A 291 -10.28 -47.22 -116.35
C ASN A 291 -11.15 -48.04 -117.32
N ILE A 292 -12.45 -47.77 -117.37
CA ILE A 292 -13.38 -48.43 -118.30
C ILE A 292 -13.01 -48.11 -119.77
N LEU A 293 -12.64 -46.86 -120.06
CA LEU A 293 -12.22 -46.46 -121.41
C LEU A 293 -10.91 -47.12 -121.85
N HIS A 294 -9.93 -47.27 -120.94
CA HIS A 294 -8.69 -47.97 -121.25
C HIS A 294 -8.92 -49.44 -121.58
N GLU A 295 -9.81 -50.11 -120.84
CA GLU A 295 -10.14 -51.51 -121.09
C GLU A 295 -10.82 -51.67 -122.47
N ALA A 296 -11.74 -50.78 -122.83
CA ALA A 296 -12.36 -50.75 -124.16
C ALA A 296 -11.32 -50.58 -125.30
N ILE A 297 -10.34 -49.69 -125.15
CA ILE A 297 -9.29 -49.47 -126.17
C ILE A 297 -8.44 -50.73 -126.39
N THR A 298 -8.12 -51.47 -125.32
CA THR A 298 -7.33 -52.71 -125.44
C THR A 298 -8.08 -53.81 -126.21
N ILE A 299 -9.40 -53.90 -126.05
CA ILE A 299 -10.24 -54.86 -126.77
C ILE A 299 -10.30 -54.51 -128.27
N TRP A 300 -10.48 -53.23 -128.61
CA TRP A 300 -10.54 -52.78 -130.01
C TRP A 300 -9.22 -52.98 -130.75
N LYS A 301 -8.06 -52.74 -130.09
CA LYS A 301 -6.75 -53.02 -130.68
C LYS A 301 -6.59 -54.49 -131.10
N LYS A 302 -7.07 -55.44 -130.29
CA LYS A 302 -7.04 -56.87 -130.66
C LYS A 302 -7.90 -57.18 -131.88
N LYS A 303 -9.13 -56.66 -131.94
CA LYS A 303 -10.05 -56.90 -133.07
C LYS A 303 -9.52 -56.38 -134.42
N VAL A 304 -8.86 -55.21 -134.42
CA VAL A 304 -8.28 -54.63 -135.64
C VAL A 304 -7.11 -55.46 -136.16
N GLU A 305 -6.26 -55.96 -135.27
CA GLU A 305 -5.11 -56.80 -135.64
C GLU A 305 -5.56 -58.16 -136.21
N ASP A 306 -6.62 -58.76 -135.65
CA ASP A 306 -7.17 -60.01 -136.16
C ASP A 306 -7.79 -59.85 -137.57
N MET A 307 -8.45 -58.71 -137.85
CA MET A 307 -8.96 -58.39 -139.19
C MET A 307 -7.84 -58.19 -140.22
N ARG A 308 -6.73 -57.54 -139.84
CA ARG A 308 -5.56 -57.37 -140.72
C ARG A 308 -4.98 -58.72 -141.15
N ARG A 309 -4.81 -59.65 -140.20
CA ARG A 309 -4.31 -61.02 -140.51
C ARG A 309 -5.23 -61.80 -141.45
N LEU A 310 -6.54 -61.60 -141.34
CA LEU A 310 -7.51 -62.26 -142.23
C LEU A 310 -7.38 -61.74 -143.66
N CYS A 311 -7.19 -60.44 -143.86
CA CYS A 311 -6.99 -59.85 -145.19
C CYS A 311 -5.68 -60.34 -145.85
N GLU A 312 -4.57 -60.36 -145.12
CA GLU A 312 -3.27 -60.87 -145.60
C GLU A 312 -3.37 -62.36 -146.03
N SER A 313 -4.09 -63.18 -145.26
CA SER A 313 -4.25 -64.61 -145.57
C SER A 313 -5.08 -64.92 -146.83
N LEU A 314 -5.93 -63.98 -147.26
CA LEU A 314 -6.77 -64.14 -148.45
C LEU A 314 -6.04 -63.70 -149.73
N GLU A 315 -5.17 -62.68 -149.64
CA GLU A 315 -4.32 -62.24 -150.75
C GLU A 315 -3.26 -63.30 -151.11
N GLU A 316 -2.72 -64.00 -150.12
CA GLU A 316 -1.78 -65.12 -150.32
C GLU A 316 -2.44 -66.33 -151.01
N LYS A 317 -3.71 -66.62 -150.71
CA LYS A 317 -4.43 -67.76 -151.34
C LYS A 317 -4.71 -67.54 -152.81
N LEU A 318 -4.97 -66.30 -153.25
CA LEU A 318 -5.21 -65.97 -154.66
C LEU A 318 -3.95 -66.10 -155.53
N SER A 319 -2.79 -65.73 -154.98
CA SER A 319 -1.49 -65.82 -155.66
C SER A 319 -0.90 -67.25 -155.65
N PHE A 320 -1.28 -68.06 -154.66
CA PHE A 320 -0.87 -69.46 -154.54
C PHE A 320 -1.41 -70.37 -155.66
N PHE A 321 -2.69 -70.26 -156.02
CA PHE A 321 -3.30 -71.18 -157.01
C PHE A 321 -2.81 -70.96 -158.45
N VAL A 322 -2.43 -69.73 -158.81
CA VAL A 322 -1.86 -69.43 -160.13
C VAL A 322 -0.47 -70.07 -160.29
N THR A 323 0.32 -70.08 -159.22
CA THR A 323 1.72 -70.53 -159.21
C THR A 323 1.84 -72.06 -159.08
N GLN A 324 0.89 -72.73 -158.43
CA GLN A 324 0.98 -74.16 -158.13
C GLN A 324 0.88 -75.07 -159.37
N LYS A 325 0.21 -74.62 -160.44
CA LYS A 325 0.03 -75.42 -161.66
C LYS A 325 1.32 -75.56 -162.48
N GLN A 326 2.20 -74.56 -162.45
CA GLN A 326 3.45 -74.57 -163.24
C GLN A 326 4.61 -75.30 -162.56
N ASN A 327 4.56 -75.49 -161.23
CA ASN A 327 5.67 -76.07 -160.46
C ASN A 327 5.55 -77.59 -160.21
N LEU A 328 4.45 -78.24 -160.61
CA LEU A 328 4.27 -79.68 -160.41
C LEU A 328 5.17 -80.54 -161.33
N ASP A 329 5.49 -80.07 -162.53
CA ASP A 329 6.27 -80.85 -163.50
C ASP A 329 7.79 -80.79 -163.27
N THR A 330 8.31 -79.73 -162.65
CA THR A 330 9.76 -79.60 -162.33
C THR A 330 10.14 -80.20 -160.97
N THR A 331 9.20 -80.25 -160.03
CA THR A 331 9.47 -80.69 -158.65
C THR A 331 9.62 -82.20 -158.46
N SER A 332 9.28 -83.03 -159.45
CA SER A 332 9.45 -84.49 -159.35
C SER A 332 10.92 -84.91 -159.43
N THR A 333 11.69 -84.26 -160.30
CA THR A 333 13.12 -84.57 -160.53
C THR A 333 14.04 -84.06 -159.42
N GLU A 334 13.71 -82.97 -158.74
CA GLU A 334 14.51 -82.42 -157.63
C GLU A 334 14.30 -83.17 -156.30
N LYS A 335 13.14 -83.80 -156.10
CA LYS A 335 12.79 -84.48 -154.85
C LYS A 335 13.69 -85.68 -154.54
N LYS A 336 14.19 -86.39 -155.56
CA LYS A 336 15.06 -87.56 -155.36
C LYS A 336 16.41 -87.20 -154.73
N ASN A 337 16.99 -86.05 -155.11
CA ASN A 337 18.28 -85.60 -154.58
C ASN A 337 18.15 -84.90 -153.21
N ALA A 338 16.98 -84.33 -152.89
CA ALA A 338 16.74 -83.63 -151.63
C ALA A 338 16.61 -84.57 -150.40
N PHE A 339 16.17 -85.82 -150.57
CA PHE A 339 15.99 -86.74 -149.44
C PHE A 339 17.30 -87.14 -148.76
N VAL A 340 18.39 -87.28 -149.51
CA VAL A 340 19.70 -87.69 -148.98
C VAL A 340 20.27 -86.63 -148.03
N ASN A 341 20.16 -85.33 -148.37
CA ASN A 341 20.67 -84.24 -147.53
C ASN A 341 19.85 -83.98 -146.26
N LYS A 342 18.58 -84.42 -146.21
CA LYS A 342 17.70 -84.19 -145.06
C LYS A 342 17.98 -85.13 -143.89
N ILE A 343 18.50 -86.33 -144.17
CA ILE A 343 18.85 -87.33 -143.16
C ILE A 343 20.05 -86.86 -142.32
N GLN A 344 21.05 -86.22 -142.95
CA GLN A 344 22.27 -85.76 -142.27
C GLN A 344 22.00 -84.62 -141.26
N LYS A 345 21.09 -83.68 -141.58
CA LYS A 345 20.74 -82.54 -140.70
C LYS A 345 19.91 -82.92 -139.47
N LEU A 346 19.21 -84.06 -139.50
CA LEU A 346 18.42 -84.50 -138.34
C LEU A 346 19.29 -85.08 -137.23
N GLY A 347 20.41 -85.75 -137.59
CA GLY A 347 21.35 -86.31 -136.62
C GLY A 347 21.98 -85.25 -135.71
N GLU A 348 22.36 -84.10 -136.27
CA GLU A 348 23.00 -83.00 -135.52
C GLU A 348 22.07 -82.29 -134.52
N LYS A 349 20.76 -82.27 -134.80
CA LYS A 349 19.77 -81.65 -133.90
C LYS A 349 19.52 -82.48 -132.64
N ILE A 350 19.57 -83.80 -132.74
CA ILE A 350 19.33 -84.71 -131.62
C ILE A 350 20.46 -84.59 -130.58
N TYR A 351 21.71 -84.43 -131.02
CA TYR A 351 22.86 -84.31 -130.11
C TYR A 351 22.79 -83.03 -129.25
N LYS A 352 22.41 -81.89 -129.84
CA LYS A 352 22.28 -80.60 -129.13
C LYS A 352 21.20 -80.61 -128.04
N LEU A 353 20.07 -81.26 -128.29
CA LEU A 353 18.98 -81.36 -127.31
C LEU A 353 19.36 -82.19 -126.08
N ASN A 354 20.19 -83.23 -126.25
CA ASN A 354 20.61 -84.06 -125.13
C ASN A 354 21.54 -83.32 -124.16
N THR A 355 22.47 -82.51 -124.68
CA THR A 355 23.39 -81.71 -123.85
C THR A 355 22.67 -80.63 -123.04
N GLU A 356 21.63 -80.00 -123.59
CA GLU A 356 20.85 -78.98 -122.88
C GLU A 356 20.04 -79.56 -121.70
N ASN A 357 19.62 -80.82 -121.79
CA ASN A 357 18.81 -81.49 -120.76
C ASN A 357 19.64 -81.90 -119.53
N GLU A 358 20.90 -82.33 -119.72
CA GLU A 358 21.80 -82.60 -118.59
C GLU A 358 22.08 -81.32 -117.79
N ASP A 359 22.32 -80.21 -118.48
CA ASP A 359 22.66 -78.93 -117.89
C ASP A 359 21.53 -78.34 -117.01
N LEU A 360 20.26 -78.56 -117.39
CA LEU A 360 19.09 -78.15 -116.61
C LEU A 360 18.90 -78.98 -115.33
N ARG A 361 19.23 -80.28 -115.38
CA ARG A 361 19.11 -81.17 -114.21
C ARG A 361 20.12 -80.82 -113.12
N GLU A 362 21.35 -80.47 -113.49
CA GLU A 362 22.35 -80.02 -112.53
C GLU A 362 21.93 -78.72 -111.84
N LYS A 363 21.45 -77.72 -112.59
CA LYS A 363 20.93 -76.45 -112.05
C LYS A 363 19.80 -76.68 -111.05
N LEU A 364 18.85 -77.56 -111.35
CA LEU A 364 17.77 -77.92 -110.42
C LEU A 364 18.31 -78.50 -109.10
N SER A 365 19.33 -79.36 -109.17
CA SER A 365 19.92 -79.98 -107.98
C SER A 365 20.63 -78.96 -107.07
N THR A 366 21.30 -77.95 -107.67
CA THR A 366 22.00 -76.90 -106.91
C THR A 366 21.03 -75.96 -106.20
N LEU A 367 19.93 -75.57 -106.86
CA LEU A 367 18.86 -74.76 -106.29
C LEU A 367 18.21 -75.41 -105.07
N LEU A 368 17.93 -76.72 -105.13
CA LEU A 368 17.36 -77.47 -104.01
C LEU A 368 18.29 -77.51 -102.79
N LYS A 369 19.62 -77.57 -103.00
CA LYS A 369 20.60 -77.51 -101.90
C LYS A 369 20.64 -76.12 -101.25
N GLN A 370 20.62 -75.06 -102.06
CA GLN A 370 20.59 -73.68 -101.56
C GLN A 370 19.32 -73.39 -100.75
N TYR A 371 18.16 -73.81 -101.25
CA TYR A 371 16.88 -73.66 -100.55
C TYR A 371 16.90 -74.30 -99.15
N LYS A 372 17.43 -75.52 -99.03
CA LYS A 372 17.56 -76.20 -97.73
C LYS A 372 18.52 -75.50 -96.78
N ALA A 373 19.58 -74.88 -97.30
CA ALA A 373 20.53 -74.12 -96.47
C ALA A 373 19.90 -72.84 -95.93
N THR A 374 19.19 -72.08 -96.77
CA THR A 374 18.48 -70.85 -96.37
C THR A 374 17.39 -71.11 -95.33
N LEU A 375 16.68 -72.23 -95.43
CA LEU A 375 15.59 -72.56 -94.51
C LEU A 375 16.11 -72.82 -93.07
N LYS A 376 17.25 -73.51 -92.94
CA LYS A 376 17.91 -73.71 -91.63
C LYS A 376 18.43 -72.40 -91.02
N GLU A 377 18.94 -71.50 -91.86
CA GLU A 377 19.41 -70.19 -91.42
C GLU A 377 18.23 -69.32 -90.94
N GLU A 378 17.10 -69.37 -91.62
CA GLU A 378 15.86 -68.70 -91.21
C GLU A 378 15.35 -69.20 -89.85
N GLU A 379 15.31 -70.53 -89.65
CA GLU A 379 14.93 -71.13 -88.37
C GLU A 379 15.87 -70.70 -87.23
N ALA A 380 17.19 -70.71 -87.47
CA ALA A 380 18.18 -70.27 -86.49
C ALA A 380 18.06 -68.77 -86.15
N VAL A 381 17.74 -67.92 -87.14
CA VAL A 381 17.50 -66.49 -86.92
C VAL A 381 16.18 -66.26 -86.16
N SER A 382 15.14 -67.04 -86.45
CA SER A 382 13.85 -66.95 -85.77
C SER A 382 13.98 -67.26 -84.27
N LEU A 383 14.67 -68.34 -83.92
CA LEU A 383 14.95 -68.71 -82.53
C LEU A 383 15.72 -67.59 -81.80
N LYS A 384 16.74 -67.00 -82.43
CA LYS A 384 17.49 -65.86 -81.85
C LYS A 384 16.60 -64.64 -81.63
N LYS A 385 15.71 -64.31 -82.58
CA LYS A 385 14.76 -63.20 -82.45
C LYS A 385 13.79 -63.41 -81.28
N GLN A 386 13.32 -64.65 -81.10
CA GLN A 386 12.45 -64.99 -79.98
C GLN A 386 13.16 -64.81 -78.64
N MET A 387 14.40 -65.32 -78.50
CA MET A 387 15.21 -65.12 -77.30
C MET A 387 15.45 -63.63 -77.01
N LEU A 388 15.73 -62.82 -78.04
CA LEU A 388 15.92 -61.38 -77.90
C LEU A 388 14.64 -60.68 -77.43
N SER A 389 13.48 -61.11 -77.92
CA SER A 389 12.17 -60.57 -77.52
C SER A 389 11.85 -60.90 -76.05
N GLU A 390 12.11 -62.13 -75.61
CA GLU A 390 11.90 -62.55 -74.23
C GLU A 390 12.81 -61.77 -73.26
N GLU A 391 14.08 -61.58 -73.62
CA GLU A 391 15.02 -60.79 -72.81
C GLU A 391 14.63 -59.30 -72.80
N HIS A 392 14.23 -58.74 -73.94
CA HIS A 392 13.71 -57.38 -74.00
C HIS A 392 12.49 -57.21 -73.09
N GLN A 393 11.57 -58.18 -73.06
CA GLN A 393 10.40 -58.12 -72.18
C GLN A 393 10.77 -58.18 -70.70
N LYS A 394 11.77 -58.98 -70.32
CA LYS A 394 12.32 -59.01 -68.95
C LYS A 394 12.95 -57.67 -68.56
N GLN A 395 13.75 -57.09 -69.45
CA GLN A 395 14.36 -55.78 -69.23
C GLN A 395 13.30 -54.68 -69.08
N MET A 396 12.27 -54.70 -69.93
CA MET A 396 11.14 -53.78 -69.82
C MET A 396 10.43 -53.93 -68.47
N MET A 397 10.17 -55.14 -67.98
CA MET A 397 9.60 -55.35 -66.65
C MET A 397 10.47 -54.77 -65.53
N VAL A 398 11.80 -54.98 -65.59
CA VAL A 398 12.74 -54.44 -64.58
C VAL A 398 12.79 -52.91 -64.63
N ILE A 399 12.79 -52.33 -65.82
CA ILE A 399 12.76 -50.87 -66.01
C ILE A 399 11.49 -50.29 -65.38
N THR A 400 10.31 -50.84 -65.70
CA THR A 400 9.04 -50.38 -65.13
C THR A 400 9.02 -50.49 -63.60
N GLN A 401 9.58 -51.56 -63.03
CA GLN A 401 9.72 -51.68 -61.57
C GLN A 401 10.64 -50.59 -61.00
N LYS A 402 11.79 -50.32 -61.62
CA LYS A 402 12.71 -49.26 -61.18
C LYS A 402 12.10 -47.88 -61.33
N GLU A 403 11.36 -47.61 -62.39
CA GLU A 403 10.61 -46.35 -62.58
C GLU A 403 9.56 -46.16 -61.49
N ALA A 404 8.83 -47.21 -61.12
CA ALA A 404 7.89 -47.17 -60.00
C ALA A 404 8.61 -46.89 -58.67
N PHE A 405 9.76 -47.53 -58.41
CA PHE A 405 10.59 -47.27 -57.22
C PHE A 405 11.16 -45.84 -57.19
N LEU A 406 11.64 -45.33 -58.32
CA LEU A 406 12.15 -43.96 -58.42
C LEU A 406 11.02 -42.95 -58.19
N SER A 407 9.85 -43.19 -58.79
CA SER A 407 8.66 -42.37 -58.56
C SER A 407 8.30 -42.33 -57.07
N GLN A 408 8.31 -43.48 -56.38
CA GLN A 408 8.08 -43.52 -54.94
C GLN A 408 9.12 -42.70 -54.18
N ARG A 409 10.41 -42.84 -54.50
CA ARG A 409 11.49 -42.09 -53.86
C ARG A 409 11.40 -40.59 -54.09
N GLU A 410 11.00 -40.15 -55.28
CA GLU A 410 10.74 -38.74 -55.55
C GLU A 410 9.60 -38.18 -54.69
N HIS A 411 8.53 -38.96 -54.47
CA HIS A 411 7.45 -38.57 -53.56
C HIS A 411 7.94 -38.49 -52.12
N ASP A 412 8.71 -39.48 -51.66
CA ASP A 412 9.28 -39.50 -50.31
C ASP A 412 10.24 -38.33 -50.07
N ILE A 413 11.10 -38.00 -51.05
CA ILE A 413 12.01 -36.85 -51.00
C ILE A 413 11.22 -35.54 -50.91
N LYS A 414 10.23 -35.34 -51.77
CA LYS A 414 9.36 -34.15 -51.71
C LYS A 414 8.63 -34.05 -50.38
N PHE A 415 8.17 -35.17 -49.83
CA PHE A 415 7.53 -35.22 -48.52
C PHE A 415 8.51 -34.79 -47.41
N MET A 416 9.75 -35.29 -47.43
CA MET A 416 10.79 -34.89 -46.48
C MET A 416 11.18 -33.41 -46.62
N GLU A 417 11.31 -32.88 -47.84
CA GLU A 417 11.59 -31.46 -48.10
C GLU A 417 10.47 -30.56 -47.58
N ASN A 418 9.22 -30.95 -47.83
CA ASN A 418 8.05 -30.24 -47.29
C ASN A 418 8.03 -30.31 -45.76
N GLY A 419 8.32 -31.47 -45.16
CA GLY A 419 8.42 -31.63 -43.71
C GLY A 419 9.53 -30.76 -43.10
N PHE A 420 10.69 -30.69 -43.73
CA PHE A 420 11.79 -29.81 -43.33
C PHE A 420 11.42 -28.32 -43.45
N GLY A 421 10.75 -27.94 -44.54
CA GLY A 421 10.23 -26.59 -44.74
C GLY A 421 9.27 -26.18 -43.62
N VAL A 422 8.29 -27.03 -43.31
CA VAL A 422 7.33 -26.83 -42.21
C VAL A 422 8.05 -26.72 -40.86
N LEU A 423 9.04 -27.56 -40.59
CA LEU A 423 9.82 -27.51 -39.34
C LEU A 423 10.63 -26.23 -39.22
N ASN A 424 11.24 -25.76 -40.31
CA ASN A 424 12.00 -24.52 -40.33
C ASN A 424 11.09 -23.29 -40.13
N ASP A 425 9.90 -23.31 -40.74
CA ASP A 425 8.87 -22.30 -40.55
C ASP A 425 8.35 -22.29 -39.11
N LEU A 426 8.13 -23.47 -38.52
CA LEU A 426 7.77 -23.62 -37.11
C LEU A 426 8.87 -23.07 -36.18
N ASN A 427 10.14 -23.40 -36.44
CA ASN A 427 11.27 -22.88 -35.66
C ASN A 427 11.38 -21.36 -35.77
N ARG A 428 11.18 -20.79 -36.98
CA ARG A 428 11.14 -19.33 -37.19
C ARG A 428 9.99 -18.70 -36.40
N ALA A 429 8.79 -19.26 -36.49
CA ALA A 429 7.63 -18.79 -35.73
C ALA A 429 7.84 -18.87 -34.21
N SER A 430 8.46 -19.96 -33.72
CA SER A 430 8.83 -20.13 -32.31
C SER A 430 9.85 -19.09 -31.85
N ARG A 431 10.91 -18.84 -32.63
CA ARG A 431 11.90 -17.78 -32.33
C ARG A 431 11.26 -16.39 -32.28
N GLU A 432 10.36 -16.08 -33.22
CA GLU A 432 9.60 -14.82 -33.22
C GLU A 432 8.64 -14.72 -32.02
N ALA A 433 8.01 -15.83 -31.61
CA ALA A 433 7.18 -15.88 -30.42
C ALA A 433 8.01 -15.65 -29.14
N TYR A 434 9.15 -16.34 -28.99
CA TYR A 434 10.07 -16.12 -27.88
C TYR A 434 10.65 -14.71 -27.88
N GLY A 435 11.04 -14.17 -29.04
CA GLY A 435 11.51 -12.80 -29.18
C GLY A 435 10.47 -11.78 -28.69
N ARG A 436 9.20 -11.95 -29.09
CA ARG A 436 8.09 -11.11 -28.60
C ARG A 436 7.87 -11.26 -27.09
N GLN A 437 7.95 -12.47 -26.54
CA GLN A 437 7.84 -12.69 -25.09
C GLN A 437 8.98 -12.00 -24.33
N ILE A 438 10.23 -12.11 -24.81
CA ILE A 438 11.39 -11.43 -24.23
C ILE A 438 11.20 -9.91 -24.27
N GLU A 439 10.71 -9.35 -25.38
CA GLU A 439 10.44 -7.92 -25.50
C GLU A 439 9.36 -7.44 -24.49
N VAL A 440 8.29 -8.23 -24.33
CA VAL A 440 7.24 -7.95 -23.33
C VAL A 440 7.81 -8.03 -21.91
N MET A 441 8.63 -9.04 -21.60
CA MET A 441 9.31 -9.18 -20.30
C MET A 441 10.29 -8.05 -20.03
N ALA A 442 11.05 -7.60 -21.04
CA ALA A 442 11.95 -6.46 -20.92
C ALA A 442 11.19 -5.16 -20.62
N LYS A 443 10.06 -4.91 -21.32
CA LYS A 443 9.18 -3.78 -21.03
C LYS A 443 8.53 -3.87 -19.64
N ASN A 444 8.12 -5.06 -19.20
CA ASN A 444 7.62 -5.30 -17.85
C ASN A 444 8.69 -5.00 -16.79
N ARG A 445 9.91 -5.51 -16.97
CA ARG A 445 11.05 -5.24 -16.09
C ARG A 445 11.34 -3.75 -16.00
N GLN A 446 11.30 -3.02 -17.12
CA GLN A 446 11.51 -1.58 -17.12
C GLN A 446 10.41 -0.83 -16.34
N ARG A 447 9.14 -1.22 -16.51
CA ARG A 447 8.03 -0.68 -15.71
C ARG A 447 8.22 -0.97 -14.22
N GLU A 448 8.71 -2.15 -13.87
CA GLU A 448 8.93 -2.53 -12.47
C GLU A 448 10.08 -1.74 -11.85
N ILE A 449 11.18 -1.53 -12.58
CA ILE A 449 12.27 -0.65 -12.15
C ILE A 449 11.75 0.78 -11.92
N GLN A 450 10.93 1.32 -12.83
CA GLN A 450 10.32 2.64 -12.66
C GLN A 450 9.40 2.71 -11.44
N ARG A 451 8.55 1.70 -11.23
CA ARG A 451 7.69 1.59 -10.03
C ARG A 451 8.52 1.51 -8.75
N CYS A 452 9.59 0.74 -8.75
CA CYS A 452 10.51 0.61 -7.62
C CYS A 452 11.12 1.97 -7.25
N VAL A 453 11.63 2.72 -8.24
CA VAL A 453 12.17 4.08 -8.01
C VAL A 453 11.10 5.03 -7.46
N ILE A 454 9.89 5.03 -8.04
CA ILE A 454 8.78 5.86 -7.56
C ILE A 454 8.39 5.49 -6.13
N ASN A 455 8.32 4.20 -5.80
CA ASN A 455 7.98 3.71 -4.47
C ASN A 455 9.06 4.06 -3.44
N GLN A 456 10.34 3.91 -3.80
CA GLN A 456 11.45 4.34 -2.96
C GLN A 456 11.39 5.85 -2.68
N TRP A 457 11.08 6.66 -3.70
CA TRP A 457 10.92 8.09 -3.55
C TRP A 457 9.72 8.45 -2.66
N ARG A 458 8.58 7.77 -2.83
CA ARG A 458 7.41 7.91 -1.95
C ARG A 458 7.76 7.57 -0.50
N ILE A 459 8.45 6.46 -0.25
CA ILE A 459 8.90 6.05 1.09
C ILE A 459 9.83 7.11 1.69
N PHE A 460 10.78 7.62 0.91
CA PHE A 460 11.69 8.69 1.35
C PHE A 460 10.95 9.98 1.71
N CYS A 461 10.00 10.42 0.87
CA CYS A 461 9.16 11.58 1.13
C CYS A 461 8.30 11.40 2.38
N THR A 462 7.68 10.23 2.56
CA THR A 462 6.91 9.90 3.76
C THR A 462 7.78 9.87 5.01
N ARG A 463 8.99 9.29 4.94
CA ARG A 463 9.96 9.29 6.06
C ARG A 463 10.37 10.71 6.45
N LYS A 464 10.65 11.58 5.47
CA LYS A 464 10.91 13.00 5.74
C LYS A 464 9.69 13.66 6.40
N ARG A 465 8.48 13.49 5.86
CA ARG A 465 7.25 14.06 6.46
C ARG A 465 7.03 13.58 7.89
N HIS A 466 7.23 12.29 8.15
CA HIS A 466 7.16 11.70 9.48
C HIS A 466 8.22 12.28 10.42
N ALA A 467 9.46 12.48 9.97
CA ALA A 467 10.51 13.12 10.77
C ALA A 467 10.15 14.56 11.16
N HIS A 468 9.60 15.37 10.24
CA HIS A 468 9.12 16.72 10.54
C HIS A 468 7.95 16.70 11.54
N TRP A 469 7.01 15.78 11.35
CA TRP A 469 5.89 15.59 12.28
C TRP A 469 6.37 15.19 13.67
N LEU A 470 7.32 14.26 13.77
CA LEU A 470 7.94 13.83 15.02
C LEU A 470 8.66 14.99 15.72
N GLN A 471 9.36 15.83 14.96
CA GLN A 471 10.00 17.03 15.49
C GLN A 471 8.97 18.05 16.00
N LYS A 472 7.88 18.27 15.25
CA LYS A 472 6.76 19.13 15.67
C LYS A 472 6.12 18.63 16.97
N ILE A 473 5.92 17.32 17.09
CA ILE A 473 5.38 16.69 18.31
C ILE A 473 6.36 16.81 19.48
N LYS A 474 7.66 16.57 19.27
CA LYS A 474 8.65 16.75 20.33
C LYS A 474 8.66 18.19 20.84
N LEU A 475 8.54 19.18 19.95
CA LEU A 475 8.43 20.58 20.34
C LEU A 475 7.13 20.89 21.08
N SER A 476 5.99 20.34 20.65
CA SER A 476 4.72 20.53 21.37
C SER A 476 4.73 19.87 22.75
N LEU A 477 5.30 18.66 22.87
CA LEU A 477 5.47 17.97 24.15
C LEU A 477 6.38 18.77 25.09
N LYS A 478 7.50 19.31 24.60
CA LYS A 478 8.35 20.21 25.40
C LYS A 478 7.59 21.44 25.89
N LYS A 479 6.76 22.07 25.04
CA LYS A 479 5.92 23.19 25.45
C LYS A 479 4.92 22.79 26.54
N ILE A 480 4.27 21.63 26.39
CA ILE A 480 3.31 21.11 27.38
C ILE A 480 4.01 20.80 28.71
N ILE A 481 5.19 20.17 28.67
CA ILE A 481 5.99 19.88 29.88
C ILE A 481 6.33 21.18 30.61
N ILE A 482 6.81 22.21 29.90
CA ILE A 482 7.11 23.52 30.50
C ILE A 482 5.84 24.14 31.12
N GLN A 483 4.68 24.03 30.45
CA GLN A 483 3.42 24.52 31.00
C GLN A 483 3.00 23.75 32.26
N ILE A 484 3.18 22.43 32.28
CA ILE A 484 2.92 21.60 33.45
C ILE A 484 3.85 22.02 34.60
N GLU A 485 5.15 22.21 34.35
CA GLU A 485 6.11 22.68 35.35
C GLU A 485 5.75 24.05 35.92
N ILE A 486 5.34 25.01 35.07
CA ILE A 486 4.87 26.34 35.52
C ILE A 486 3.61 26.21 36.38
N VAL A 487 2.65 25.37 35.98
CA VAL A 487 1.41 25.13 36.73
C VAL A 487 1.70 24.42 38.06
N GLU A 488 2.63 23.48 38.09
CA GLU A 488 3.07 22.80 39.32
C GLU A 488 3.76 23.75 40.29
N GLN A 489 4.63 24.64 39.79
CA GLN A 489 5.22 25.71 40.60
C GLN A 489 4.15 26.63 41.18
N LYS A 490 3.16 27.03 40.37
CA LYS A 490 2.03 27.84 40.84
C LYS A 490 1.18 27.10 41.87
N ARG A 491 0.94 25.79 41.70
CA ARG A 491 0.26 24.95 42.68
C ARG A 491 1.03 24.91 44.00
N PHE A 492 2.36 24.80 43.96
CA PHE A 492 3.19 24.82 45.15
C PHE A 492 3.09 26.17 45.89
N GLN A 493 3.16 27.29 45.16
CA GLN A 493 2.95 28.63 45.72
C GLN A 493 1.58 28.76 46.40
N LEU A 494 0.51 28.34 45.72
CA LEU A 494 -0.85 28.36 46.28
C LEU A 494 -0.99 27.47 47.52
N LEU A 495 -0.28 26.34 47.59
CA LEU A 495 -0.28 25.48 48.77
C LEU A 495 0.43 26.15 49.96
N GLU A 496 1.55 26.82 49.74
CA GLU A 496 2.24 27.59 50.78
C GLU A 496 1.40 28.79 51.26
N GLU A 497 0.77 29.51 50.33
CA GLU A 497 -0.20 30.56 50.67
C GLU A 497 -1.37 30.01 51.48
N THR A 498 -1.92 28.86 51.09
CA THR A 498 -3.01 28.21 51.83
C THR A 498 -2.57 27.80 53.24
N LYS A 499 -1.35 27.28 53.40
CA LYS A 499 -0.77 26.98 54.73
C LYS A 499 -0.62 28.25 55.56
N HIS A 500 -0.15 29.34 54.96
CA HIS A 500 0.00 30.63 55.64
C HIS A 500 -1.35 31.19 56.09
N ARG A 501 -2.34 31.24 55.18
CA ARG A 501 -3.72 31.64 55.47
C ARG A 501 -4.35 30.78 56.56
N LYS A 502 -4.10 29.47 56.58
CA LYS A 502 -4.59 28.58 57.64
C LYS A 502 -3.98 28.92 59.01
N LYS A 503 -2.69 29.28 59.07
CA LYS A 503 -2.05 29.77 60.31
C LYS A 503 -2.66 31.10 60.77
N GLU A 504 -2.89 32.04 59.86
CA GLU A 504 -3.57 33.31 60.16
C GLU A 504 -4.99 33.06 60.69
N ILE A 505 -5.78 32.21 60.04
CA ILE A 505 -7.13 31.84 60.49
C ILE A 505 -7.08 31.23 61.89
N ASN A 506 -6.16 30.30 62.15
CA ASN A 506 -6.03 29.69 63.48
C ASN A 506 -5.64 30.73 64.55
N HIS A 507 -4.77 31.69 64.21
CA HIS A 507 -4.44 32.80 65.10
C HIS A 507 -5.67 33.68 65.38
N PHE A 508 -6.46 34.00 64.36
CA PHE A 508 -7.71 34.75 64.54
C PHE A 508 -8.74 33.98 65.36
N VAL A 509 -8.87 32.66 65.19
CA VAL A 509 -9.76 31.82 66.01
C VAL A 509 -9.33 31.87 67.48
N HIS A 510 -8.04 31.76 67.75
CA HIS A 510 -7.52 31.85 69.11
C HIS A 510 -7.75 33.25 69.71
N LEU A 511 -7.54 34.31 68.93
CA LEU A 511 -7.84 35.68 69.36
C LEU A 511 -9.34 35.84 69.67
N ILE A 512 -10.24 35.29 68.85
CA ILE A 512 -11.68 35.30 69.09
C ILE A 512 -12.04 34.54 70.38
N GLU A 513 -11.40 33.40 70.65
CA GLU A 513 -11.62 32.64 71.89
C GLU A 513 -11.16 33.43 73.12
N THR A 514 -9.96 34.02 73.09
CA THR A 514 -9.48 34.87 74.19
C THR A 514 -10.39 36.08 74.43
N LEU A 515 -10.86 36.73 73.36
CA LEU A 515 -11.81 37.83 73.46
C LEU A 515 -13.18 37.36 73.99
N LYS A 516 -13.64 36.15 73.65
CA LYS A 516 -14.87 35.57 74.21
C LYS A 516 -14.74 35.30 75.71
N GLU A 517 -13.60 34.79 76.16
CA GLU A 517 -13.31 34.57 77.58
C GLU A 517 -13.27 35.89 78.35
N GLN A 518 -12.57 36.90 77.81
CA GLN A 518 -12.55 38.25 78.37
C GLN A 518 -13.96 38.84 78.47
N LEU A 519 -14.76 38.75 77.39
CA LEU A 519 -16.11 39.28 77.38
C LEU A 519 -17.04 38.54 78.35
N ALA A 520 -16.83 37.23 78.57
CA ALA A 520 -17.56 36.47 79.59
C ALA A 520 -17.16 36.88 81.01
N GLN A 521 -15.88 37.17 81.25
CA GLN A 521 -15.39 37.66 82.53
C GLN A 521 -15.90 39.08 82.83
N ASP A 522 -15.80 39.98 81.85
CA ASP A 522 -16.32 41.34 81.93
C ASP A 522 -17.83 41.34 82.22
N LYS A 523 -18.59 40.44 81.60
CA LYS A 523 -20.01 40.26 81.91
C LYS A 523 -20.26 39.84 83.36
N LYS A 524 -19.47 38.90 83.91
CA LYS A 524 -19.59 38.51 85.33
C LYS A 524 -19.26 39.68 86.25
N ASP A 525 -18.22 40.44 85.93
CA ASP A 525 -17.82 41.60 86.72
C ASP A 525 -18.83 42.74 86.61
N TYR A 526 -19.53 42.87 85.47
CA TYR A 526 -20.63 43.79 85.28
C TYR A 526 -21.86 43.40 86.13
N VAL A 527 -22.26 42.12 86.12
CA VAL A 527 -23.36 41.60 86.96
C VAL A 527 -23.10 41.85 88.44
N LYS A 528 -21.86 41.59 88.92
CA LYS A 528 -21.47 41.91 90.31
C LYS A 528 -21.52 43.41 90.65
N LYS A 529 -21.31 44.28 89.65
CA LYS A 529 -21.46 45.73 89.83
C LYS A 529 -22.94 46.12 89.88
N GLU A 530 -23.77 45.54 89.04
CA GLU A 530 -25.22 45.75 89.06
C GLU A 530 -25.83 45.31 90.40
N GLU A 531 -25.48 44.13 90.92
CA GLU A 531 -25.96 43.65 92.22
C GLU A 531 -25.60 44.61 93.37
N ARG A 532 -24.36 45.11 93.42
CA ARG A 532 -23.94 46.11 94.41
C ARG A 532 -24.70 47.42 94.29
N LEU A 533 -24.91 47.91 93.07
CA LEU A 533 -25.67 49.14 92.85
C LEU A 533 -27.14 48.99 93.26
N ILE A 534 -27.74 47.80 93.09
CA ILE A 534 -29.09 47.51 93.56
C ILE A 534 -29.15 47.51 95.09
N GLU A 535 -28.15 46.93 95.77
CA GLU A 535 -28.06 46.99 97.24
C GLU A 535 -27.90 48.43 97.75
N GLU A 536 -27.01 49.22 97.12
CA GLU A 536 -26.83 50.64 97.45
C GLU A 536 -28.13 51.43 97.26
N LEU A 537 -28.84 51.23 96.15
CA LEU A 537 -30.16 51.84 95.92
C LEU A 537 -31.16 51.46 97.02
N GLY A 538 -31.20 50.18 97.43
CA GLY A 538 -32.05 49.74 98.53
C GLY A 538 -31.72 50.44 99.87
N THR A 539 -30.45 50.68 100.17
CA THR A 539 -30.07 51.45 101.37
C THR A 539 -30.54 52.91 101.30
N TYR A 540 -30.40 53.56 100.14
CA TYR A 540 -30.88 54.93 99.96
C TYR A 540 -32.41 55.04 100.05
N GLU A 541 -33.14 54.05 99.52
CA GLU A 541 -34.61 53.99 99.66
C GLU A 541 -35.04 53.93 101.13
N THR A 542 -34.33 53.17 101.98
CA THR A 542 -34.63 53.13 103.43
C THR A 542 -34.31 54.43 104.16
N LEU A 543 -33.23 55.12 103.78
CA LEU A 543 -32.88 56.42 104.34
C LEU A 543 -33.94 57.48 104.01
N ILE A 544 -34.43 57.49 102.77
CA ILE A 544 -35.47 58.43 102.33
C ILE A 544 -36.76 58.21 103.13
N LEU A 545 -37.15 56.97 103.40
CA LEU A 545 -38.34 56.66 104.18
C LEU A 545 -38.24 57.14 105.64
N ASN A 546 -37.06 57.02 106.26
CA ASN A 546 -36.83 57.49 107.62
C ASN A 546 -36.89 59.02 107.72
N GLU A 547 -36.31 59.73 106.74
CA GLU A 547 -36.27 61.19 106.75
C GLU A 547 -37.65 61.82 106.57
N ILE A 548 -38.53 61.17 105.80
CA ILE A 548 -39.94 61.56 105.66
C ILE A 548 -40.67 61.48 107.02
N GLN A 549 -40.33 60.52 107.87
CA GLN A 549 -40.95 60.36 109.19
C GLN A 549 -40.49 61.44 110.18
N ILE A 550 -39.21 61.83 110.15
CA ILE A 550 -38.64 62.87 111.01
C ILE A 550 -39.22 64.24 110.67
N ASN A 551 -39.42 64.55 109.39
CA ASN A 551 -39.97 65.84 108.97
C ASN A 551 -41.40 66.08 109.46
N LYS A 552 -42.22 65.04 109.59
CA LYS A 552 -43.59 65.20 110.13
C LYS A 552 -43.62 65.68 111.58
N VAL A 553 -42.64 65.28 112.39
CA VAL A 553 -42.55 65.66 113.81
C VAL A 553 -42.15 67.14 113.96
N LYS A 554 -41.26 67.62 113.09
CA LYS A 554 -40.74 68.99 113.16
C LYS A 554 -41.73 70.05 112.69
N GLU A 555 -42.71 69.71 111.85
CA GLU A 555 -43.75 70.67 111.45
C GLU A 555 -44.72 71.02 112.58
N GLU A 556 -44.93 70.13 113.57
CA GLU A 556 -45.82 70.41 114.71
C GLU A 556 -45.18 71.39 115.73
N GLU A 557 -43.86 71.37 115.89
CA GLU A 557 -43.13 72.25 116.82
C GLU A 557 -43.00 73.71 116.32
N LEU A 558 -43.14 73.94 115.00
CA LEU A 558 -43.03 75.27 114.38
C LEU A 558 -44.26 76.17 114.59
N GLY A 559 -45.38 75.64 115.10
CA GLY A 559 -46.61 76.39 115.33
C GLY A 559 -46.55 77.40 116.49
N GLU A 560 -45.79 77.12 117.55
CA GLU A 560 -45.83 77.93 118.78
C GLU A 560 -44.84 79.12 118.79
N THR A 561 -43.83 79.15 117.91
CA THR A 561 -42.77 80.17 117.91
C THR A 561 -42.96 81.30 116.88
N LEU A 562 -44.03 81.25 116.09
CA LEU A 562 -44.31 82.17 114.98
C LEU A 562 -44.48 83.65 115.36
N PRO A 563 -45.10 84.05 116.49
CA PRO A 563 -45.31 85.47 116.78
C PRO A 563 -44.05 86.26 117.17
N GLN A 564 -43.03 85.60 117.74
CA GLN A 564 -41.78 86.29 118.15
C GLN A 564 -40.81 86.49 116.97
N LEU A 565 -40.95 85.72 115.89
CA LEU A 565 -40.13 85.87 114.68
C LEU A 565 -40.56 87.05 113.80
N GLN A 566 -41.83 87.47 113.82
CA GLN A 566 -42.32 88.53 112.93
C GLN A 566 -41.67 89.89 113.20
N VAL A 567 -41.34 90.20 114.46
CA VAL A 567 -40.67 91.46 114.82
C VAL A 567 -39.19 91.45 114.42
N ALA A 568 -38.51 90.31 114.53
CA ALA A 568 -37.13 90.16 114.06
C ALA A 568 -37.03 90.08 112.52
N GLU A 569 -38.09 89.61 111.85
CA GLU A 569 -38.16 89.54 110.40
C GLU A 569 -38.21 90.90 109.72
N GLU A 570 -38.84 91.92 110.31
CA GLU A 570 -38.93 93.25 109.67
C GLU A 570 -37.56 93.93 109.59
N ASP A 571 -36.78 93.84 110.66
CA ASP A 571 -35.42 94.39 110.72
C ASP A 571 -34.43 93.63 109.82
N PHE A 572 -34.64 92.32 109.65
CA PHE A 572 -33.89 91.51 108.69
C PHE A 572 -34.35 91.75 107.24
N ARG A 573 -35.64 92.00 106.99
CA ARG A 573 -36.21 92.23 105.65
C ARG A 573 -35.54 93.40 104.94
N GLU A 574 -35.27 94.49 105.65
CA GLU A 574 -34.65 95.68 105.06
C GLU A 574 -33.18 95.44 104.67
N LYS A 575 -32.40 94.83 105.58
CA LYS A 575 -31.00 94.44 105.30
C LYS A 575 -30.89 93.39 104.19
N ASN A 576 -31.88 92.50 104.10
CA ASN A 576 -31.90 91.44 103.12
C ASN A 576 -32.43 91.91 101.74
N ARG A 577 -33.18 93.00 101.64
CA ARG A 577 -33.50 93.63 100.34
C ARG A 577 -32.24 94.12 99.64
N MET A 578 -31.36 94.80 100.38
CA MET A 578 -30.08 95.28 99.86
C MET A 578 -29.17 94.13 99.41
N LEU A 579 -29.05 93.07 100.22
CA LEU A 579 -28.25 91.89 99.90
C LEU A 579 -28.79 91.11 98.69
N ARG A 580 -30.13 90.98 98.56
CA ARG A 580 -30.76 90.26 97.46
C ARG A 580 -30.56 90.93 96.11
N SER A 581 -30.51 92.26 96.04
CA SER A 581 -30.20 92.98 94.80
C SER A 581 -28.81 92.59 94.27
N LEU A 582 -27.79 92.67 95.14
CA LEU A 582 -26.41 92.29 94.83
C LEU A 582 -26.29 90.80 94.49
N HIS A 583 -26.99 89.94 95.21
CA HIS A 583 -26.96 88.50 94.97
C HIS A 583 -27.63 88.11 93.64
N SER A 584 -28.67 88.83 93.21
CA SER A 584 -29.35 88.58 91.93
C SER A 584 -28.41 88.85 90.75
N ASP A 585 -27.66 89.95 90.82
CA ASP A 585 -26.72 90.34 89.76
C ASP A 585 -25.56 89.35 89.64
N VAL A 586 -25.01 88.89 90.77
CA VAL A 586 -23.94 87.88 90.80
C VAL A 586 -24.44 86.51 90.31
N SER A 587 -25.68 86.14 90.66
CA SER A 587 -26.27 84.87 90.25
C SER A 587 -26.54 84.83 88.74
N ALA A 588 -27.03 85.93 88.17
CA ALA A 588 -27.23 86.05 86.73
C ALA A 588 -25.90 85.88 85.96
N LYS A 589 -24.82 86.54 86.41
CA LYS A 589 -23.50 86.40 85.79
C LYS A 589 -22.90 85.00 85.90
N LYS A 590 -23.08 84.31 87.03
CA LYS A 590 -22.63 82.91 87.19
C LYS A 590 -23.41 81.94 86.30
N GLN A 591 -24.70 82.19 86.08
CA GLN A 591 -25.51 81.33 85.20
C GLN A 591 -25.11 81.51 83.73
N ASP A 592 -24.82 82.74 83.30
CA ASP A 592 -24.28 83.03 81.97
C ASP A 592 -22.91 82.35 81.77
N GLU A 593 -22.02 82.40 82.76
CA GLU A 593 -20.73 81.72 82.72
C GLU A 593 -20.87 80.19 82.57
N LYS A 594 -21.78 79.58 83.34
CA LYS A 594 -22.01 78.14 83.33
C LYS A 594 -22.61 77.65 82.02
N THR A 595 -23.56 78.40 81.46
CA THR A 595 -24.15 78.11 80.14
C THR A 595 -23.13 78.28 79.03
N MET A 596 -22.28 79.30 79.09
CA MET A 596 -21.21 79.51 78.11
C MET A 596 -20.15 78.39 78.16
N SER A 597 -19.74 77.98 79.36
CA SER A 597 -18.80 76.87 79.57
C SER A 597 -19.33 75.54 79.01
N ASN A 598 -20.61 75.24 79.23
CA ASN A 598 -21.26 74.05 78.65
C ASN A 598 -21.31 74.10 77.11
N THR A 599 -21.59 75.27 76.54
CA THR A 599 -21.60 75.47 75.09
C THR A 599 -20.20 75.29 74.49
N ILE A 600 -19.16 75.84 75.14
CA ILE A 600 -17.76 75.67 74.74
C ILE A 600 -17.35 74.20 74.80
N PHE A 601 -17.75 73.47 75.84
CA PHE A 601 -17.46 72.03 75.96
C PHE A 601 -18.09 71.22 74.82
N ARG A 602 -19.36 71.51 74.49
CA ARG A 602 -20.05 70.86 73.37
C ARG A 602 -19.35 71.12 72.04
N TYR A 603 -18.99 72.37 71.75
CA TYR A 603 -18.25 72.72 70.54
C TYR A 603 -16.86 72.08 70.48
N ARG A 604 -16.12 72.02 71.59
CA ARG A 604 -14.84 71.29 71.64
C ARG A 604 -15.01 69.82 71.27
N LYS A 605 -16.03 69.15 71.83
CA LYS A 605 -16.33 67.75 71.52
C LYS A 605 -16.70 67.54 70.05
N ASP A 606 -17.47 68.46 69.47
CA ASP A 606 -17.86 68.40 68.06
C ASP A 606 -16.69 68.67 67.12
N ILE A 607 -15.78 69.59 67.48
CA ILE A 607 -14.53 69.84 66.73
C ILE A 607 -13.66 68.59 66.71
N ILE A 608 -13.43 67.94 67.87
CA ILE A 608 -12.63 66.70 67.96
C ILE A 608 -13.23 65.60 67.08
N ARG A 609 -14.56 65.43 67.13
CA ARG A 609 -15.27 64.45 66.30
C ARG A 609 -15.10 64.74 64.80
N CYS A 610 -15.17 66.01 64.40
CA CYS A 610 -14.97 66.42 63.01
C CYS A 610 -13.52 66.22 62.57
N THR A 611 -12.53 66.49 63.43
CA THR A 611 -11.12 66.27 63.10
C THR A 611 -10.80 64.79 62.93
N ASP A 612 -11.32 63.92 63.81
CA ASP A 612 -11.11 62.47 63.72
C ASP A 612 -11.77 61.88 62.46
N GLY A 613 -13.00 62.31 62.15
CA GLY A 613 -13.69 61.93 60.92
C GLY A 613 -12.96 62.39 59.65
N THR A 614 -12.42 63.62 59.68
CA THR A 614 -11.63 64.17 58.57
C THR A 614 -10.34 63.36 58.34
N GLU A 615 -9.66 62.94 59.40
CA GLU A 615 -8.40 62.20 59.28
C GLU A 615 -8.63 60.74 58.82
N ASN A 616 -9.75 60.13 59.20
CA ASN A 616 -10.18 58.84 58.64
C ASN A 616 -10.44 58.95 57.14
N MET A 617 -11.18 59.97 56.71
CA MET A 617 -11.47 60.21 55.29
C MET A 617 -10.20 60.44 54.46
N LYS A 618 -9.21 61.18 54.99
CA LYS A 618 -7.91 61.35 54.31
C LYS A 618 -7.17 60.04 54.12
N ARG A 619 -7.18 59.15 55.11
CA ARG A 619 -6.56 57.82 55.00
C ARG A 619 -7.22 56.97 53.92
N GLU A 620 -8.54 57.01 53.85
CA GLU A 620 -9.32 56.25 52.86
C GLU A 620 -9.12 56.79 51.43
N ILE A 621 -9.10 58.11 51.25
CA ILE A 621 -8.76 58.75 49.97
C ILE A 621 -7.35 58.39 49.53
N LYS A 622 -6.37 58.38 50.45
CA LYS A 622 -5.00 57.98 50.13
C LYS A 622 -4.95 56.53 49.65
N HIS A 623 -5.61 55.62 50.37
CA HIS A 623 -5.69 54.22 49.99
C HIS A 623 -6.31 54.03 48.60
N LEU A 624 -7.41 54.73 48.28
CA LEU A 624 -8.04 54.70 46.95
C LEU A 624 -7.12 55.24 45.85
N ARG A 625 -6.36 56.32 46.12
CA ARG A 625 -5.38 56.87 45.16
C ARG A 625 -4.26 55.90 44.86
N ASP A 626 -3.75 55.21 45.87
CA ASP A 626 -2.69 54.20 45.71
C ASP A 626 -3.20 53.03 44.87
N LEU A 627 -4.42 52.56 45.15
CA LEU A 627 -5.10 51.48 44.41
C LEU A 627 -5.33 51.84 42.94
N GLU A 628 -5.77 53.08 42.66
CA GLU A 628 -6.02 53.54 41.29
C GLU A 628 -4.72 53.82 40.52
N SER A 629 -3.67 54.27 41.21
CA SER A 629 -2.33 54.41 40.63
C SER A 629 -1.78 53.04 40.22
N GLU A 630 -1.98 52.00 41.02
CA GLU A 630 -1.55 50.63 40.71
C GLU A 630 -2.32 50.06 39.50
N LYS A 631 -3.63 50.30 39.40
CA LYS A 631 -4.43 49.93 38.21
C LYS A 631 -3.94 50.66 36.97
N THR A 632 -3.72 51.97 37.06
CA THR A 632 -3.24 52.79 35.94
C THR A 632 -1.89 52.28 35.44
N HIS A 633 -0.99 51.91 36.36
CA HIS A 633 0.30 51.32 36.02
C HIS A 633 0.14 49.97 35.30
N LYS A 634 -0.74 49.08 35.79
CA LYS A 634 -1.06 47.80 35.12
C LYS A 634 -1.63 48.02 33.72
N HIS A 635 -2.54 48.98 33.55
CA HIS A 635 -3.11 49.31 32.23
C HIS A 635 -2.06 49.85 31.26
N PHE A 636 -1.13 50.69 31.74
CA PHE A 636 -0.03 51.20 30.94
C PHE A 636 0.88 50.07 30.42
N GLU A 637 1.22 49.09 31.25
CA GLU A 637 2.05 47.96 30.78
C GLU A 637 1.31 47.03 29.82
N ILE A 638 -0.01 46.88 29.96
CA ILE A 638 -0.82 46.18 28.94
C ILE A 638 -0.77 46.95 27.61
N LEU A 639 -0.94 48.27 27.63
CA LEU A 639 -0.92 49.10 26.43
C LEU A 639 0.44 49.06 25.72
N LYS A 640 1.54 49.19 26.47
CA LYS A 640 2.90 49.10 25.96
C LYS A 640 3.17 47.74 25.29
N ASN A 641 2.66 46.65 25.87
CA ASN A 641 2.79 45.33 25.25
C ASN A 641 1.99 45.23 23.96
N LEU A 642 0.77 45.77 23.92
CA LEU A 642 -0.04 45.81 22.69
C LEU A 642 0.62 46.65 21.58
N GLU A 643 1.19 47.81 21.91
CA GLU A 643 1.93 48.64 20.94
C GLU A 643 3.14 47.89 20.36
N ASN A 644 3.88 47.17 21.19
CA ASN A 644 4.99 46.33 20.73
C ASN A 644 4.50 45.20 19.80
N GLU A 645 3.37 44.55 20.11
CA GLU A 645 2.79 43.52 19.25
C GLU A 645 2.32 44.08 17.90
N ILE A 646 1.68 45.26 17.90
CA ILE A 646 1.25 45.97 16.68
C ILE A 646 2.48 46.29 15.82
N TYR A 647 3.52 46.88 16.41
CA TYR A 647 4.76 47.21 15.71
C TYR A 647 5.43 45.99 15.07
N VAL A 648 5.50 44.87 15.78
CA VAL A 648 6.06 43.61 15.25
C VAL A 648 5.22 43.08 14.08
N ASN A 649 3.89 43.20 14.15
CA ASN A 649 3.02 42.77 13.06
C ASN A 649 3.14 43.68 11.83
N ASP A 650 3.30 44.99 12.01
CA ASP A 650 3.55 45.93 10.91
C ASP A 650 4.87 45.63 10.18
N GLN A 651 5.93 45.28 10.92
CA GLN A 651 7.19 44.82 10.33
C GLN A 651 7.00 43.55 9.49
N LYS A 652 6.23 42.56 9.99
CA LYS A 652 5.90 41.36 9.21
C LYS A 652 5.12 41.70 7.95
N MET A 653 4.20 42.65 8.02
CA MET A 653 3.40 43.09 6.89
C MET A 653 4.27 43.76 5.81
N ALA A 654 5.21 44.60 6.22
CA ALA A 654 6.19 45.22 5.31
C ALA A 654 7.04 44.16 4.58
N LEU A 655 7.51 43.13 5.29
CA LEU A 655 8.25 42.01 4.69
C LEU A 655 7.41 41.22 3.68
N LEU A 656 6.15 40.94 4.00
CA LEU A 656 5.20 40.26 3.11
C LEU A 656 4.91 41.04 1.82
N ILE A 657 4.84 42.37 1.91
CA ILE A 657 4.65 43.25 0.74
C ILE A 657 5.90 43.19 -0.16
N LEU A 658 7.10 43.25 0.43
CA LEU A 658 8.36 43.16 -0.31
C LEU A 658 8.49 41.82 -1.06
N GLU A 659 8.11 40.72 -0.42
CA GLU A 659 8.17 39.40 -1.03
C GLU A 659 7.14 39.23 -2.16
N ASN A 660 5.93 39.78 -2.00
CA ASN A 660 4.95 39.85 -3.07
C ASN A 660 5.44 40.66 -4.28
N GLN A 661 6.17 41.75 -4.05
CA GLN A 661 6.75 42.53 -5.14
C GLN A 661 7.78 41.71 -5.93
N LYS A 662 8.68 41.00 -5.23
CA LYS A 662 9.64 40.07 -5.87
C LYS A 662 8.94 38.99 -6.69
N LEU A 663 7.87 38.38 -6.16
CA LEU A 663 7.10 37.37 -6.89
C LEU A 663 6.45 37.92 -8.17
N ARG A 664 5.96 39.17 -8.14
CA ARG A 664 5.41 39.84 -9.34
C ARG A 664 6.48 40.08 -10.40
N GLU A 665 7.68 40.49 -9.99
CA GLU A 665 8.83 40.66 -10.91
C GLU A 665 9.22 39.33 -11.56
N TYR A 666 9.31 38.24 -10.78
CA TYR A 666 9.56 36.90 -11.32
C TYR A 666 8.46 36.42 -12.29
N LEU A 667 7.19 36.68 -11.99
CA LEU A 667 6.09 36.36 -12.90
C LEU A 667 6.17 37.15 -14.22
N ALA A 668 6.60 38.42 -14.16
CA ALA A 668 6.82 39.23 -15.35
C ALA A 668 8.00 38.71 -16.20
N TYR A 669 9.10 38.30 -15.57
CA TYR A 669 10.23 37.65 -16.22
C TYR A 669 9.81 36.36 -16.94
N LEU A 670 9.09 35.47 -16.25
CA LEU A 670 8.62 34.20 -16.84
C LEU A 670 7.67 34.44 -18.02
N LYS A 671 6.79 35.46 -17.93
CA LYS A 671 5.94 35.86 -19.07
C LYS A 671 6.76 36.28 -20.29
N LYS A 672 7.86 37.01 -20.08
CA LYS A 672 8.76 37.41 -21.17
C LYS A 672 9.43 36.20 -21.81
N GLU A 673 9.95 35.26 -21.02
CA GLU A 673 10.54 34.02 -21.55
C GLU A 673 9.51 33.18 -22.33
N ILE A 674 8.30 33.01 -21.81
CA ILE A 674 7.23 32.26 -22.50
C ILE A 674 6.94 32.87 -23.89
N ASN A 675 6.89 34.20 -23.98
CA ASN A 675 6.67 34.88 -25.26
C ASN A 675 7.85 34.71 -26.22
N GLU A 676 9.10 34.74 -25.74
CA GLU A 676 10.27 34.45 -26.55
C GLU A 676 10.22 33.01 -27.11
N TYR A 677 9.89 32.02 -26.27
CA TYR A 677 9.74 30.63 -26.72
C TYR A 677 8.60 30.47 -27.74
N ALA A 678 7.46 31.15 -27.53
CA ALA A 678 6.35 31.14 -28.48
C ALA A 678 6.76 31.71 -29.84
N SER A 679 7.52 32.81 -29.86
CA SER A 679 8.03 33.40 -31.11
C SER A 679 9.00 32.47 -31.85
N LYS A 680 9.94 31.83 -31.14
CA LYS A 680 10.88 30.84 -31.70
C LYS A 680 10.16 29.63 -32.29
N GLN A 681 9.08 29.19 -31.65
CA GLN A 681 8.26 28.07 -32.15
C GLN A 681 7.59 28.40 -33.48
N VAL A 682 7.05 29.62 -33.64
CA VAL A 682 6.42 30.07 -34.89
C VAL A 682 7.43 30.08 -36.05
N VAL A 683 8.63 30.63 -35.83
CA VAL A 683 9.71 30.67 -36.83
C VAL A 683 10.14 29.26 -37.25
N THR A 684 10.26 28.34 -36.30
CA THR A 684 10.64 26.94 -36.58
C THR A 684 9.59 26.22 -37.44
N VAL A 685 8.30 26.45 -37.16
CA VAL A 685 7.20 25.87 -37.96
C VAL A 685 7.22 26.42 -39.39
N GLN A 686 7.47 27.71 -39.59
CA GLN A 686 7.60 28.31 -40.92
C GLN A 686 8.76 27.70 -41.72
N HIS A 687 9.97 27.63 -41.16
CA HIS A 687 11.12 27.02 -41.83
C HIS A 687 10.90 25.55 -42.22
N SER A 688 10.23 24.78 -41.35
CA SER A 688 9.87 23.39 -41.67
C SER A 688 8.87 23.28 -42.82
N GLY A 689 7.96 24.25 -42.95
CA GLY A 689 7.01 24.35 -44.05
C GLY A 689 7.71 24.61 -45.39
N ASP A 690 8.65 25.55 -45.42
CA ASP A 690 9.39 25.92 -46.63
C ASP A 690 10.24 24.76 -47.16
N LEU A 691 10.95 24.05 -46.27
CA LEU A 691 11.72 22.84 -46.62
C LEU A 691 10.84 21.72 -47.19
N SER A 692 9.63 21.56 -46.64
CA SER A 692 8.67 20.56 -47.13
C SER A 692 8.21 20.88 -48.55
N TRP A 693 7.97 22.16 -48.86
CA TRP A 693 7.59 22.60 -50.21
C TRP A 693 8.72 22.43 -51.22
N GLN A 694 9.97 22.79 -50.85
CA GLN A 694 11.14 22.57 -51.71
C GLN A 694 11.30 21.08 -52.08
N LEU A 695 11.04 20.18 -51.12
CA LEU A 695 11.13 18.74 -51.36
C LEU A 695 10.06 18.23 -52.33
N ILE A 696 8.83 18.77 -52.25
CA ILE A 696 7.73 18.43 -53.18
C ILE A 696 8.06 18.88 -54.61
N VAL A 697 8.60 20.10 -54.75
CA VAL A 697 9.00 20.66 -56.06
C VAL A 697 10.09 19.81 -56.70
N GLN A 698 11.13 19.43 -55.93
CA GLN A 698 12.18 18.52 -56.41
C GLN A 698 11.62 17.17 -56.86
N HIS A 699 10.73 16.56 -56.08
CA HIS A 699 10.09 15.29 -56.45
C HIS A 699 9.28 15.38 -57.75
N SER A 700 8.60 16.50 -58.01
CA SER A 700 7.88 16.69 -59.27
C SER A 700 8.86 16.74 -60.45
N HIS A 701 9.94 17.51 -60.33
CA HIS A 701 10.98 17.58 -61.37
C HIS A 701 11.59 16.21 -61.70
N TYR A 702 11.87 15.37 -60.70
CA TYR A 702 12.37 14.01 -60.95
C TYR A 702 11.34 13.11 -61.63
N SER A 703 10.05 13.28 -61.33
CA SER A 703 8.98 12.52 -61.97
C SER A 703 8.83 12.90 -63.46
N ASP A 704 9.02 14.18 -63.79
CA ASP A 704 9.00 14.67 -65.16
C ASP A 704 10.22 14.18 -65.97
N LEU A 705 11.41 14.21 -65.36
CA LEU A 705 12.63 13.62 -65.96
C LEU A 705 12.48 12.11 -66.23
N LEU A 706 11.91 11.36 -65.30
CA LEU A 706 11.72 9.91 -65.44
C LEU A 706 10.73 9.56 -66.55
N SER A 707 9.65 10.35 -66.67
CA SER A 707 8.67 10.16 -67.74
C SER A 707 9.25 10.52 -69.12
N GLY A 708 10.06 11.58 -69.22
CA GLY A 708 10.84 11.89 -70.42
C GLY A 708 11.78 10.75 -70.83
N PHE A 709 12.51 10.16 -69.87
CA PHE A 709 13.40 9.03 -70.12
C PHE A 709 12.65 7.79 -70.64
N GLN A 710 11.45 7.54 -70.12
CA GLN A 710 10.61 6.43 -70.56
C GLN A 710 10.11 6.57 -72.01
N ILE A 711 9.85 7.79 -72.46
CA ILE A 711 9.47 8.08 -73.85
C ILE A 711 10.65 7.76 -74.78
N ILE A 712 11.86 8.23 -74.44
CA ILE A 712 13.08 7.98 -75.23
C ILE A 712 13.35 6.49 -75.38
N ILE A 713 13.20 5.68 -74.32
CA ILE A 713 13.39 4.22 -74.41
C ILE A 713 12.36 3.58 -75.35
N LYS A 714 11.10 4.02 -75.33
CA LYS A 714 10.07 3.48 -76.24
C LYS A 714 10.39 3.79 -77.70
N GLU A 715 10.85 5.00 -78.00
CA GLU A 715 11.28 5.39 -79.35
C GLU A 715 12.48 4.58 -79.84
N LEU A 716 13.47 4.34 -78.96
CA LEU A 716 14.64 3.53 -79.29
C LEU A 716 14.28 2.05 -79.53
N VAL A 717 13.32 1.50 -78.77
CA VAL A 717 12.84 0.13 -78.98
C VAL A 717 12.05 0.01 -80.29
N GLY A 718 11.21 1.00 -80.61
CA GLY A 718 10.45 1.02 -81.87
C GLY A 718 11.37 1.05 -83.10
N THR A 719 12.32 1.99 -83.12
CA THR A 719 13.33 2.09 -84.20
C THR A 719 14.21 0.83 -84.32
N GLY A 720 14.50 0.17 -83.20
CA GLY A 720 15.20 -1.12 -83.18
C GLY A 720 14.40 -2.27 -83.82
N GLU A 721 13.08 -2.30 -83.63
CA GLU A 721 12.21 -3.33 -84.22
C GLU A 721 12.11 -3.18 -85.75
N ASP A 722 12.01 -1.93 -86.23
CA ASP A 722 11.95 -1.61 -87.67
C ASP A 722 13.25 -1.97 -88.39
N THR A 723 14.40 -1.57 -87.83
CA THR A 723 15.73 -1.95 -88.38
C THR A 723 15.94 -3.46 -88.40
N MET A 724 15.44 -4.20 -87.40
CA MET A 724 15.52 -5.66 -87.37
C MET A 724 14.65 -6.30 -88.48
N GLN A 725 13.48 -5.73 -88.79
CA GLN A 725 12.65 -6.18 -89.91
C GLN A 725 13.31 -5.90 -91.26
N GLU A 726 13.93 -4.74 -91.44
CA GLU A 726 14.69 -4.42 -92.66
C GLU A 726 15.84 -5.40 -92.88
N ILE A 727 16.62 -5.71 -91.84
CA ILE A 727 17.71 -6.71 -91.90
C ILE A 727 17.16 -8.09 -92.28
N LYS A 728 16.05 -8.55 -91.69
CA LYS A 728 15.43 -9.83 -92.07
C LYS A 728 14.99 -9.85 -93.53
N SER A 729 14.43 -8.75 -94.03
CA SER A 729 14.03 -8.63 -95.44
C SER A 729 15.24 -8.69 -96.38
N LEU A 730 16.36 -8.10 -95.96
CA LEU A 730 17.62 -8.10 -96.72
C LEU A 730 18.25 -9.50 -96.75
N VAL A 731 18.26 -10.20 -95.62
CA VAL A 731 18.75 -11.59 -95.53
C VAL A 731 17.94 -12.50 -96.46
N ALA A 732 16.61 -12.38 -96.46
CA ALA A 732 15.76 -13.17 -97.36
C ALA A 732 16.04 -12.87 -98.85
N LYS A 733 16.27 -11.60 -99.22
CA LYS A 733 16.64 -11.20 -100.59
C LYS A 733 18.01 -11.76 -100.99
N LEU A 734 18.97 -11.77 -100.08
CA LEU A 734 20.31 -12.33 -100.34
C LEU A 734 20.26 -13.85 -100.52
N GLN A 735 19.53 -14.58 -99.66
CA GLN A 735 19.34 -16.01 -99.81
C GLN A 735 18.69 -16.38 -101.16
N TYR A 736 17.66 -15.65 -101.58
CA TYR A 736 17.04 -15.86 -102.88
C TYR A 736 17.98 -15.58 -104.06
N ARG A 737 18.83 -14.57 -103.94
CA ARG A 737 19.86 -14.26 -104.94
C ARG A 737 20.90 -15.38 -105.03
N ASP A 738 21.36 -15.89 -103.90
CA ASP A 738 22.38 -16.94 -103.85
C ASP A 738 21.86 -18.25 -104.48
N GLU A 739 20.62 -18.67 -104.18
CA GLU A 739 19.98 -19.81 -104.86
C GLU A 739 19.88 -19.60 -106.39
N LYS A 740 19.62 -18.36 -106.84
CA LYS A 740 19.59 -18.02 -108.27
C LYS A 740 20.97 -18.08 -108.92
N ILE A 741 22.03 -17.64 -108.23
CA ILE A 741 23.40 -17.73 -108.75
C ILE A 741 23.86 -19.19 -108.81
N GLU A 742 23.51 -20.00 -107.83
CA GLU A 742 23.88 -21.42 -107.77
C GLU A 742 23.19 -22.24 -108.88
N SER A 743 21.92 -21.93 -109.18
CA SER A 743 21.21 -22.50 -110.33
C SER A 743 21.78 -22.06 -111.69
N ILE A 744 22.26 -20.82 -111.82
CA ILE A 744 22.99 -20.38 -113.03
C ILE A 744 24.35 -21.09 -113.13
N SER A 745 25.05 -21.24 -112.02
CA SER A 745 26.39 -21.86 -111.98
C SER A 745 26.33 -23.34 -112.36
N THR A 746 25.37 -24.09 -111.83
CA THR A 746 25.13 -25.49 -112.20
C THR A 746 24.73 -25.64 -113.67
N TRP A 747 23.93 -24.71 -114.21
CA TRP A 747 23.60 -24.68 -115.64
C TRP A 747 24.82 -24.42 -116.53
N LEU A 748 25.69 -23.48 -116.14
CA LEU A 748 26.93 -23.18 -116.84
C LEU A 748 27.91 -24.35 -116.79
N VAL A 749 28.11 -24.98 -115.62
CA VAL A 749 28.95 -26.17 -115.48
C VAL A 749 28.45 -27.29 -116.39
N GLY A 750 27.14 -27.57 -116.41
CA GLY A 750 26.56 -28.54 -117.35
C GLY A 750 26.69 -28.14 -118.84
N GLY A 751 26.76 -26.84 -119.13
CA GLY A 751 27.08 -26.32 -120.46
C GLY A 751 28.54 -26.56 -120.85
N PHE A 752 29.47 -26.27 -119.95
CA PHE A 752 30.90 -26.53 -120.14
C PHE A 752 31.20 -28.03 -120.24
N GLU A 753 30.51 -28.90 -119.49
CA GLU A 753 30.64 -30.36 -119.62
C GLU A 753 30.19 -30.84 -121.02
N ARG A 754 29.15 -30.24 -121.59
CA ARG A 754 28.70 -30.54 -122.96
C ARG A 754 29.68 -30.04 -124.00
N LEU A 755 30.23 -28.83 -123.84
CA LEU A 755 31.29 -28.30 -124.70
C LEU A 755 32.57 -29.15 -124.61
N ARG A 756 32.92 -29.66 -123.43
CA ARG A 756 34.07 -30.55 -123.23
C ARG A 756 33.86 -31.90 -123.94
N ARG A 757 32.65 -32.47 -123.89
CA ARG A 757 32.33 -33.68 -124.69
C ARG A 757 32.33 -33.43 -126.20
N LEU A 758 31.87 -32.26 -126.65
CA LEU A 758 31.94 -31.86 -128.06
C LEU A 758 33.39 -31.64 -128.53
N MET A 759 34.25 -31.05 -127.68
CA MET A 759 35.68 -30.92 -127.97
C MET A 759 36.41 -32.28 -127.98
N GLU A 760 35.92 -33.27 -127.23
CA GLU A 760 36.47 -34.62 -127.25
C GLU A 760 36.07 -35.42 -128.51
N GLU A 761 35.03 -35.01 -129.25
CA GLU A 761 34.66 -35.67 -130.52
C GLU A 761 35.40 -35.12 -131.77
N ASP A 762 36.04 -33.95 -131.71
CA ASP A 762 36.65 -33.29 -132.88
C ASP A 762 38.18 -33.03 -132.78
N SER A 763 38.95 -33.97 -132.24
CA SER A 763 40.42 -33.97 -132.46
C SER A 763 40.97 -35.36 -132.85
N PRO A 764 41.41 -35.55 -134.10
CA PRO A 764 41.91 -36.81 -134.58
C PRO A 764 43.40 -36.99 -134.26
N ALA A 765 43.72 -38.22 -133.86
CA ALA A 765 44.99 -38.90 -134.04
C ALA A 765 46.18 -38.54 -133.13
N SER A 766 46.79 -39.63 -132.64
CA SER A 766 48.15 -39.77 -132.12
C SER A 766 48.38 -39.44 -130.64
N LEU A 767 48.20 -40.43 -129.77
CA LEU A 767 49.32 -41.28 -129.33
C LEU A 767 48.85 -42.34 -128.34
N SER A 768 48.91 -43.56 -128.84
CA SER A 768 48.83 -44.82 -128.12
C SER A 768 49.94 -44.95 -127.07
N LYS A 769 49.55 -45.23 -125.83
CA LYS A 769 50.18 -46.26 -125.01
C LYS A 769 49.13 -46.71 -123.99
N GLU A 770 48.34 -47.66 -124.45
CA GLU A 770 47.56 -48.52 -123.58
C GLU A 770 48.46 -49.17 -122.53
N ASP A 771 47.91 -49.26 -121.32
CA ASP A 771 48.18 -50.35 -120.41
C ASP A 771 49.56 -50.44 -119.75
N LEU A 772 49.85 -49.48 -118.87
CA LEU A 772 50.47 -49.83 -117.59
C LEU A 772 49.69 -49.22 -116.42
N GLN A 773 49.08 -50.13 -115.65
CA GLN A 773 48.54 -49.96 -114.29
C GLN A 773 47.09 -49.51 -114.12
N LYS A 774 46.18 -50.38 -114.58
CA LYS A 774 45.02 -50.75 -113.76
C LYS A 774 45.53 -51.36 -112.44
N LEU A 775 45.15 -50.78 -111.29
CA LEU A 775 44.89 -51.39 -109.96
C LEU A 775 45.35 -50.53 -108.76
N GLY A 776 44.80 -49.32 -108.62
CA GLY A 776 44.62 -48.68 -107.31
C GLY A 776 43.22 -48.99 -106.78
N LYS A 777 43.12 -49.92 -105.82
CA LYS A 777 41.87 -50.48 -105.28
C LYS A 777 41.02 -49.46 -104.48
N LYS A 778 39.72 -49.44 -104.81
CA LYS A 778 38.50 -49.37 -103.95
C LYS A 778 38.49 -48.56 -102.64
N GLN A 779 37.56 -47.59 -102.60
CA GLN A 779 36.55 -47.29 -101.56
C GLN A 779 36.99 -47.18 -100.08
N LYS A 780 36.95 -45.96 -99.54
CA LYS A 780 36.62 -45.66 -98.14
C LYS A 780 35.64 -44.47 -98.11
N ASN A 781 34.35 -44.76 -98.09
CA ASN A 781 33.34 -43.84 -97.59
C ASN A 781 33.40 -43.89 -96.06
N GLN A 782 33.84 -42.80 -95.43
CA GLN A 782 33.70 -42.58 -93.99
C GLN A 782 32.70 -41.43 -93.77
N GLU A 783 31.40 -41.77 -93.75
CA GLU A 783 30.40 -40.95 -93.09
C GLU A 783 30.54 -41.15 -91.59
N ILE A 784 31.10 -40.17 -90.89
CA ILE A 784 31.07 -40.10 -89.42
C ILE A 784 29.94 -39.14 -89.05
N LEU A 785 28.73 -39.69 -88.97
CA LEU A 785 27.60 -39.08 -88.28
C LEU A 785 27.80 -39.31 -86.77
N ARG A 786 28.17 -38.27 -86.01
CA ARG A 786 28.16 -38.28 -84.54
C ARG A 786 27.07 -37.36 -84.00
N PHE A 787 26.23 -38.00 -83.20
CA PHE A 787 25.07 -37.62 -82.42
C PHE A 787 25.08 -36.27 -81.69
N SER A 788 23.90 -35.65 -81.70
CA SER A 788 23.43 -34.59 -80.81
C SER A 788 23.33 -35.04 -79.35
N PRO A 789 23.84 -34.25 -78.38
CA PRO A 789 23.45 -34.36 -76.98
C PRO A 789 22.42 -33.29 -76.63
N SER A 790 21.26 -33.75 -76.20
CA SER A 790 20.24 -32.97 -75.50
C SER A 790 20.74 -32.46 -74.16
N SER A 791 20.63 -31.16 -73.91
CA SER A 791 20.61 -30.60 -72.56
C SER A 791 19.44 -29.63 -72.42
N HIS A 792 18.29 -30.20 -72.06
CA HIS A 792 17.19 -29.50 -71.38
C HIS A 792 17.55 -29.35 -69.90
N ALA A 793 17.60 -28.11 -69.38
CA ALA A 793 17.13 -27.76 -68.03
C ALA A 793 17.44 -26.29 -67.71
N ARG A 794 16.40 -25.45 -67.67
CA ARG A 794 16.04 -24.56 -66.54
C ARG A 794 14.94 -23.58 -66.97
N ARG A 795 13.70 -23.99 -66.72
CA ARG A 795 12.62 -23.06 -66.33
C ARG A 795 12.45 -23.20 -64.83
N LEU A 796 12.61 -22.11 -64.10
CA LEU A 796 11.97 -21.91 -62.80
C LEU A 796 11.24 -20.57 -62.86
N THR A 797 9.95 -20.66 -63.13
CA THR A 797 8.95 -19.62 -62.93
C THR A 797 8.41 -19.75 -61.51
N LEU A 798 8.80 -18.83 -60.62
CA LEU A 798 8.04 -18.56 -59.40
C LEU A 798 7.17 -17.31 -59.63
N SER A 799 5.88 -17.61 -59.84
CA SER A 799 4.71 -16.87 -59.37
C SER A 799 5.02 -15.86 -58.23
N ARG A 800 4.83 -14.56 -58.47
CA ARG A 800 3.60 -13.76 -58.19
C ARG A 800 3.42 -13.36 -56.71
N ILE A 801 3.22 -12.05 -56.52
CA ILE A 801 2.54 -11.36 -55.40
C ILE A 801 3.47 -10.69 -54.36
N CYS A 802 3.90 -9.48 -54.68
CA CYS A 802 3.92 -8.36 -53.73
C CYS A 802 3.34 -7.12 -54.43
N LYS A 803 2.01 -7.05 -54.46
CA LYS A 803 1.28 -5.80 -54.67
C LYS A 803 0.52 -5.50 -53.37
N MET A 804 0.50 -4.22 -53.00
CA MET A 804 -0.38 -3.56 -52.04
C MET A 804 0.16 -3.37 -50.60
N LEU A 805 1.07 -2.41 -50.44
CA LEU A 805 0.97 -1.46 -49.33
C LEU A 805 0.45 -0.12 -49.87
N LYS A 806 -0.89 -0.04 -50.01
CA LYS A 806 -1.63 1.22 -49.94
C LYS A 806 -2.02 1.43 -48.47
N LYS A 807 -1.32 2.31 -47.75
CA LYS A 807 -1.85 2.94 -46.53
C LYS A 807 -2.07 4.42 -46.82
N GLN A 808 -3.34 4.80 -46.75
CA GLN A 808 -3.89 6.14 -46.87
C GLN A 808 -3.35 7.04 -45.75
N SER A 809 -2.96 8.28 -46.08
CA SER A 809 -2.97 9.40 -45.14
C SER A 809 -4.26 10.20 -45.33
N ARG A 810 -5.17 10.07 -44.37
CA ARG A 810 -6.38 10.89 -44.25
C ARG A 810 -6.01 12.36 -43.97
N SER A 811 -6.58 13.23 -44.80
CA SER A 811 -7.07 14.59 -44.52
C SER A 811 -6.67 15.29 -43.20
N ARG A 812 -5.91 16.39 -43.33
CA ARG A 812 -5.96 17.49 -42.35
C ARG A 812 -7.07 18.47 -42.74
N LYS A 813 -8.21 18.35 -42.05
CA LYS A 813 -9.21 19.42 -41.94
C LYS A 813 -8.55 20.66 -41.33
N LYS A 814 -8.53 21.76 -42.08
CA LYS A 814 -8.31 23.12 -41.57
C LYS A 814 -9.40 23.42 -40.53
N LYS A 815 -9.04 23.48 -39.26
CA LYS A 815 -9.83 24.11 -38.19
C LYS A 815 -9.27 25.52 -37.99
N HIS A 816 -9.83 26.50 -38.71
CA HIS A 816 -9.79 27.89 -38.27
C HIS A 816 -11.04 28.13 -37.42
N ARG A 817 -10.85 28.30 -36.10
CA ARG A 817 -11.72 29.13 -35.26
C ARG A 817 -10.82 29.91 -34.31
N PRO A 818 -10.53 31.18 -34.59
CA PRO A 818 -10.03 32.09 -33.58
C PRO A 818 -11.19 32.41 -32.62
N ARG A 819 -10.91 32.31 -31.32
CA ARG A 819 -11.80 32.77 -30.26
C ARG A 819 -11.83 34.29 -30.28
N THR A 820 -12.98 34.87 -30.60
CA THR A 820 -13.27 36.26 -30.26
C THR A 820 -13.83 36.30 -28.85
N ILE A 821 -13.22 37.18 -28.06
CA ILE A 821 -13.45 37.47 -26.66
C ILE A 821 -14.76 38.25 -26.52
N ILE A 822 -15.73 37.69 -25.78
CA ILE A 822 -16.49 38.34 -24.69
C ILE A 822 -16.66 37.25 -23.62
#